data_AF-A0AAN8F5X6-F1
#
_entry.id   AF-A0AAN8F5X6-F1
#
_cell.length_a   1.000
_cell.length_b   1.000
_cell.length_c   1.000
_cell.angle_alpha   90.00
_cell.angle_beta   90.00
_cell.angle_gamma   90.00
#
_symmetry.space_group_name_H-M   'P 1'
#
loop_
_entity.id
_entity.type
_entity.pdbx_description
1 polymer ?
#
loop_
_entity_poly.entity_id
_entity_poly.type
_entity_poly.pdbx_seq_one_letter_code
_entity_poly.pdbx_strand_id
1 'polypeptide(L)'
;MISSLNLPCTSHVLHNITKIDQQLQHSPGSQTSSTKSNDSGLEDGTSTKNGVSAKPLSRMCSRISQSNVSPVLEQLQQLIISDEWVGKDTPPTGHPQLSKTRSRENQRLSELGRTLVTSSSLKAYIDLLNSHHRQSIASWLYGNTSQALSQQFRFPESNIHCSEPEATLALSVRNGIGHAIRLALKDTYGNDYITKGWKAFVEKGAPVVYVTPALHMDLATYIASEFGISDVVLLPKLEGDMSEIEGRIDHHAFERILEEDVAAGRTPLLVIAVVGSTILGQNDMVSKLLETRKKHRFWLHAVGQAVAALTLREPTEVLVHVLTQVDSVTLPLALWLGVPAAPVVTLYRAVEGHKPSYREKLDTLPWWVVTQTLTSKGISDIIENAYLLCKVMLKGLSSFTQIEVVGMENAADFVTRVYKNQYTAPTVLIFRYRYNAAKEAAKALKEMAQKPDSEVSKEAIAEAEKHFRDESEYGDSLNSWLGQGVVGECQSLGIHMIELGGTYGTAYRFCPLEHAAALSSHVDHVQQFIRLLGGVLKIVDSTVAARENFEKLKSEYPSLVVVPVHKWAGVGAVCYVPSIVSNKSPSEWDEKEKQQISHMNLELVHQLRSVDSAFSAGESSTHGLACVKFGMLSDAKDLADLLKMVAEKGAEIETNQQYLDSLAELIRQGIEAANEDLKKENDLRLQQEGVIRQLPIMGSLVNWWSPIGKDGRVRGRFFNLNTGEIQTTDVIYKHKKETIPTSHGGKSKASPAVANDEKETKTAATEHEETVTSKPTVEQPMSIEEK
;
A
#
# COMPACT_ATOMS: atom_id res chain seq x y z
N MET A 1 -8.30 -36.94 -26.39
CA MET A 1 -7.76 -37.86 -25.37
C MET A 1 -8.50 -37.59 -24.08
N ILE A 2 -9.01 -38.67 -23.51
CA ILE A 2 -9.80 -38.79 -22.29
C ILE A 2 -8.83 -38.83 -21.09
N SER A 3 -9.14 -38.14 -19.99
CA SER A 3 -9.00 -38.68 -18.61
C SER A 3 -9.52 -37.70 -17.54
N SER A 4 -10.81 -37.83 -17.26
CA SER A 4 -11.44 -38.00 -15.94
C SER A 4 -10.58 -37.91 -14.65
N LEU A 5 -11.13 -37.21 -13.65
CA LEU A 5 -11.26 -37.68 -12.27
C LEU A 5 -12.61 -37.22 -11.70
N ASN A 6 -13.42 -38.21 -11.30
CA ASN A 6 -14.79 -38.14 -10.77
C ASN A 6 -14.80 -38.09 -9.24
N LEU A 7 -15.90 -37.54 -8.69
CA LEU A 7 -16.74 -37.96 -7.53
C LEU A 7 -17.08 -36.79 -6.56
N PRO A 8 -18.24 -36.81 -5.86
CA PRO A 8 -19.60 -36.90 -6.40
C PRO A 8 -20.56 -35.83 -5.80
N CYS A 9 -21.59 -35.48 -6.59
CA CYS A 9 -22.81 -34.80 -6.12
C CYS A 9 -23.65 -35.71 -5.23
N THR A 10 -24.26 -35.16 -4.18
CA THR A 10 -25.37 -35.77 -3.45
C THR A 10 -26.58 -34.82 -3.43
N SER A 11 -27.61 -35.19 -4.20
CA SER A 11 -28.99 -34.71 -4.07
C SER A 11 -29.93 -35.92 -4.07
N HIS A 12 -31.12 -35.73 -3.49
CA HIS A 12 -32.19 -36.71 -3.15
C HIS A 12 -32.03 -37.25 -1.73
N VAL A 13 -33.03 -37.10 -0.85
CA VAL A 13 -34.35 -37.75 -0.95
C VAL A 13 -35.48 -36.87 -0.38
N LEU A 14 -36.59 -36.79 -1.13
CA LEU A 14 -37.90 -36.33 -0.65
C LEU A 14 -38.95 -37.29 -1.23
N HIS A 15 -39.47 -38.20 -0.40
CA HIS A 15 -40.85 -38.67 -0.37
C HIS A 15 -41.00 -39.83 0.63
N ASN A 16 -41.89 -39.67 1.61
CA ASN A 16 -42.97 -40.64 1.80
C ASN A 16 -44.11 -40.02 2.62
N ILE A 17 -45.29 -40.05 2.00
CA ILE A 17 -46.59 -39.79 2.59
C ILE A 17 -47.14 -41.14 3.05
N THR A 18 -47.56 -41.24 4.30
CA THR A 18 -48.60 -42.21 4.68
C THR A 18 -49.59 -41.57 5.65
N LYS A 19 -50.84 -41.54 5.17
CA LYS A 19 -52.09 -41.27 5.88
C LYS A 19 -52.19 -42.08 7.17
N ILE A 20 -52.63 -41.43 8.24
CA ILE A 20 -53.52 -42.06 9.24
C ILE A 20 -54.63 -41.05 9.52
N ASP A 21 -55.84 -41.49 9.27
CA ASP A 21 -57.11 -40.80 9.50
C ASP A 21 -57.95 -41.78 10.32
N GLN A 22 -58.45 -41.36 11.49
CA GLN A 22 -59.80 -41.68 12.01
C GLN A 22 -60.00 -41.26 13.48
N GLN A 23 -60.94 -40.32 13.63
CA GLN A 23 -62.08 -40.32 14.56
C GLN A 23 -61.86 -40.30 16.09
N LEU A 24 -62.32 -39.20 16.73
CA LEU A 24 -63.55 -39.23 17.54
C LEU A 24 -64.02 -37.80 17.89
N GLN A 25 -65.33 -37.59 17.75
CA GLN A 25 -66.11 -36.37 18.02
C GLN A 25 -66.49 -36.25 19.51
N HIS A 26 -66.66 -35.02 20.03
CA HIS A 26 -67.90 -34.48 20.65
C HIS A 26 -67.63 -33.23 21.54
N SER A 27 -67.99 -32.05 20.99
CA SER A 27 -68.89 -30.96 21.50
C SER A 27 -68.85 -30.45 22.98
N PRO A 28 -69.63 -29.40 23.38
CA PRO A 28 -69.18 -27.99 23.42
C PRO A 28 -69.61 -27.16 24.68
N GLY A 29 -69.18 -25.89 24.74
CA GLY A 29 -69.81 -24.80 25.53
C GLY A 29 -69.52 -24.80 27.04
N SER A 30 -69.61 -23.72 27.81
CA SER A 30 -70.22 -22.40 27.62
C SER A 30 -70.03 -21.60 28.93
N GLN A 31 -69.76 -20.29 28.81
CA GLN A 31 -70.19 -19.20 29.72
C GLN A 31 -69.63 -19.16 31.17
N THR A 32 -69.49 -18.06 31.91
CA THR A 32 -69.85 -16.62 31.84
C THR A 32 -69.17 -15.97 33.06
N SER A 33 -68.62 -14.74 32.98
CA SER A 33 -69.19 -13.45 33.42
C SER A 33 -68.35 -12.88 34.57
N SER A 34 -67.69 -11.73 34.36
CA SER A 34 -68.05 -10.40 34.91
C SER A 34 -67.63 -10.23 36.38
N THR A 35 -67.14 -9.10 36.89
CA THR A 35 -67.52 -7.69 36.66
C THR A 35 -66.57 -6.82 37.50
N LYS A 36 -66.23 -5.60 37.00
CA LYS A 36 -66.24 -4.26 37.68
C LYS A 36 -65.56 -4.11 39.08
N SER A 37 -64.94 -3.00 39.48
CA SER A 37 -64.74 -1.65 38.94
C SER A 37 -64.04 -0.76 40.00
N ASN A 38 -63.36 0.29 39.54
CA ASN A 38 -63.11 1.61 40.17
C ASN A 38 -62.21 1.72 41.42
N ASP A 39 -61.61 2.86 41.78
CA ASP A 39 -61.02 4.08 41.16
C ASP A 39 -60.79 5.06 42.34
N SER A 40 -59.77 5.93 42.26
CA SER A 40 -59.50 7.16 43.05
C SER A 40 -59.18 7.02 44.56
N GLY A 41 -58.36 7.84 45.24
CA GLY A 41 -57.57 9.03 44.93
C GLY A 41 -57.18 9.77 46.24
N LEU A 42 -55.90 10.21 46.33
CA LEU A 42 -55.30 11.42 46.96
C LEU A 42 -55.52 11.86 48.45
N GLU A 43 -54.36 12.11 49.12
CA GLU A 43 -53.95 13.26 50.00
C GLU A 43 -54.71 13.60 51.31
N ASP A 44 -54.17 14.06 52.46
CA ASP A 44 -52.84 14.47 52.98
C ASP A 44 -52.92 14.63 54.55
N GLY A 45 -51.78 14.69 55.27
CA GLY A 45 -51.60 15.50 56.49
C GLY A 45 -51.66 14.92 57.94
N THR A 46 -50.46 14.73 58.56
CA THR A 46 -50.03 15.06 59.97
C THR A 46 -50.80 14.56 61.22
N SER A 47 -50.26 14.26 62.42
CA SER A 47 -48.97 13.84 63.00
C SER A 47 -49.19 13.72 64.53
N THR A 48 -48.79 12.64 65.23
CA THR A 48 -48.27 12.68 66.64
C THR A 48 -47.65 11.33 67.06
N LYS A 49 -46.62 11.41 67.91
CA LYS A 49 -45.52 10.45 68.15
C LYS A 49 -45.78 9.40 69.25
N ASN A 50 -45.15 8.22 69.09
CA ASN A 50 -44.30 7.44 70.04
C ASN A 50 -44.36 5.95 69.64
N GLY A 51 -43.31 5.16 69.41
CA GLY A 51 -41.86 5.28 69.38
C GLY A 51 -41.27 3.90 68.95
N VAL A 52 -39.94 3.83 68.81
CA VAL A 52 -39.05 2.65 68.65
C VAL A 52 -38.35 2.51 67.27
N SER A 53 -37.09 2.96 67.28
CA SER A 53 -35.90 2.56 66.50
C SER A 53 -36.03 1.89 65.12
N ALA A 54 -35.80 2.65 64.05
CA ALA A 54 -35.27 2.15 62.77
C ALA A 54 -34.28 3.17 62.16
N LYS A 55 -33.06 2.72 61.85
CA LYS A 55 -32.06 3.49 61.08
C LYS A 55 -32.49 3.58 59.60
N PRO A 56 -32.24 4.69 58.90
CA PRO A 56 -32.70 4.89 57.53
C PRO A 56 -31.78 4.20 56.52
N LEU A 57 -32.34 3.31 55.68
CA LEU A 57 -31.70 2.84 54.46
C LEU A 57 -31.78 3.95 53.41
N SER A 58 -30.69 4.71 53.29
CA SER A 58 -30.41 5.55 52.13
C SER A 58 -30.48 4.71 50.85
N ARG A 59 -31.24 5.20 49.86
CA ARG A 59 -31.20 4.73 48.47
C ARG A 59 -29.75 4.68 47.98
N MET A 60 -29.17 3.48 47.97
CA MET A 60 -27.96 3.22 47.20
C MET A 60 -28.36 3.01 45.75
N CYS A 61 -28.11 4.04 44.94
CA CYS A 61 -27.75 3.84 43.54
C CYS A 61 -26.52 2.93 43.56
N SER A 62 -26.70 1.64 43.31
CA SER A 62 -25.60 0.67 43.28
C SER A 62 -24.70 1.04 42.11
N ARG A 63 -23.49 1.51 42.45
CA ARG A 63 -22.34 1.56 41.56
C ARG A 63 -22.26 0.23 40.82
N ILE A 64 -22.33 0.29 39.50
CA ILE A 64 -22.02 -0.82 38.60
C ILE A 64 -20.65 -1.36 39.05
N SER A 65 -20.66 -2.60 39.52
CA SER A 65 -19.48 -3.33 39.96
C SER A 65 -18.44 -3.36 38.86
N GLN A 66 -17.18 -3.12 39.21
CA GLN A 66 -16.02 -3.37 38.36
C GLN A 66 -16.16 -4.73 37.67
N SER A 67 -16.19 -4.71 36.34
CA SER A 67 -16.40 -5.90 35.51
C SER A 67 -15.16 -6.80 35.54
N ASN A 68 -15.18 -7.85 36.35
CA ASN A 68 -14.24 -8.97 36.17
C ASN A 68 -14.57 -9.64 34.83
N VAL A 69 -13.70 -9.47 33.86
CA VAL A 69 -13.82 -10.11 32.54
C VAL A 69 -13.65 -11.62 32.74
N SER A 70 -14.43 -12.43 32.01
CA SER A 70 -14.26 -13.88 32.07
C SER A 70 -12.81 -14.26 31.72
N PRO A 71 -12.11 -15.07 32.56
CA PRO A 71 -10.74 -15.50 32.28
C PRO A 71 -10.58 -16.15 30.90
N VAL A 72 -11.64 -16.80 30.40
CA VAL A 72 -11.68 -17.43 29.08
C VAL A 72 -11.65 -16.39 27.96
N LEU A 73 -12.39 -15.28 28.10
CA LEU A 73 -12.39 -14.20 27.10
C LEU A 73 -11.04 -13.49 27.08
N GLU A 74 -10.41 -13.31 28.24
CA GLU A 74 -9.05 -12.76 28.31
C GLU A 74 -8.04 -13.66 27.63
N GLN A 75 -8.08 -14.97 27.89
CA GLN A 75 -7.19 -15.94 27.22
C GLN A 75 -7.40 -15.96 25.70
N LEU A 76 -8.65 -16.01 25.22
CA LEU A 76 -8.95 -15.96 23.78
C LEU A 76 -8.47 -14.65 23.15
N GLN A 77 -8.66 -13.52 23.84
CA GLN A 77 -8.18 -12.23 23.39
C GLN A 77 -6.64 -12.21 23.28
N GLN A 78 -5.92 -12.82 24.22
CA GLN A 78 -4.46 -12.96 24.13
C GLN A 78 -4.03 -13.80 22.94
N LEU A 79 -4.74 -14.90 22.64
CA LEU A 79 -4.46 -15.72 21.45
C LEU A 79 -4.69 -14.97 20.13
N ILE A 80 -5.63 -14.02 20.09
CA ILE A 80 -5.88 -13.22 18.88
C ILE A 80 -4.77 -12.17 18.69
N ILE A 81 -4.35 -11.52 19.78
CA ILE A 81 -3.41 -10.39 19.75
C ILE A 81 -1.96 -10.86 19.65
N SER A 82 -1.64 -12.02 20.21
CA SER A 82 -0.28 -12.57 20.26
C SER A 82 -0.15 -13.80 19.36
N ASP A 83 0.95 -13.91 18.63
CA ASP A 83 1.33 -15.14 17.89
C ASP A 83 2.24 -16.05 18.74
N GLU A 84 2.47 -15.76 20.03
CA GLU A 84 3.36 -16.55 20.91
C GLU A 84 2.93 -18.01 21.08
N TRP A 85 1.66 -18.32 20.79
CA TRP A 85 1.12 -19.68 20.78
C TRP A 85 1.39 -20.44 19.47
N VAL A 86 1.73 -19.74 18.39
CA VAL A 86 2.21 -20.34 17.14
C VAL A 86 3.67 -20.70 17.40
N GLY A 87 3.94 -21.98 17.65
CA GLY A 87 5.22 -22.46 18.16
C GLY A 87 6.45 -21.89 17.43
N LYS A 88 7.58 -21.81 18.15
CA LYS A 88 8.91 -21.56 17.57
C LYS A 88 9.34 -22.74 16.71
N ASP A 89 8.73 -22.93 15.56
CA ASP A 89 9.33 -23.75 14.52
C ASP A 89 10.48 -22.95 13.93
N THR A 90 11.71 -23.38 14.22
CA THR A 90 12.92 -22.91 13.55
C THR A 90 12.73 -23.06 12.04
N PRO A 91 12.73 -21.98 11.26
CA PRO A 91 12.65 -22.12 9.81
C PRO A 91 13.92 -22.80 9.30
N PRO A 92 13.85 -23.71 8.32
CA PRO A 92 15.04 -24.11 7.58
C PRO A 92 15.64 -22.86 6.92
N THR A 93 16.94 -22.68 7.10
CA THR A 93 17.74 -21.60 6.53
C THR A 93 17.42 -21.37 5.05
N GLY A 94 16.91 -20.18 4.69
CA GLY A 94 16.81 -19.78 3.28
C GLY A 94 15.62 -18.92 2.84
N HIS A 95 14.64 -18.61 3.70
CA HIS A 95 13.52 -17.73 3.31
C HIS A 95 13.52 -16.38 4.05
N PRO A 96 13.22 -15.26 3.36
CA PRO A 96 13.18 -13.95 3.99
C PRO A 96 12.12 -13.93 5.09
N GLN A 97 12.49 -13.40 6.26
CA GLN A 97 11.56 -13.16 7.36
C GLN A 97 10.33 -12.41 6.85
N LEU A 98 9.14 -13.01 7.00
CA LEU A 98 7.91 -12.22 7.04
C LEU A 98 8.07 -11.21 8.17
N SER A 99 8.16 -9.94 7.80
CA SER A 99 8.23 -8.80 8.71
C SER A 99 7.21 -8.97 9.82
N LYS A 100 7.65 -8.89 11.09
CA LYS A 100 6.78 -8.75 12.26
C LYS A 100 5.68 -7.75 11.93
N THR A 101 4.44 -8.24 11.81
CA THR A 101 3.32 -7.40 11.45
C THR A 101 3.11 -6.36 12.55
N ARG A 102 2.95 -5.11 12.12
CA ARG A 102 2.72 -3.90 12.93
C ARG A 102 1.68 -4.15 14.03
N SER A 103 1.92 -3.52 15.20
CA SER A 103 1.10 -3.51 16.43
C SER A 103 -0.32 -4.07 16.29
N ARG A 104 -0.51 -5.33 16.74
CA ARG A 104 -1.84 -5.93 16.97
C ARG A 104 -2.51 -5.43 18.26
N GLU A 105 -1.88 -4.53 19.02
CA GLU A 105 -2.46 -3.99 20.26
C GLU A 105 -3.79 -3.26 20.01
N ASN A 106 -3.96 -2.71 18.81
CA ASN A 106 -5.20 -2.06 18.35
C ASN A 106 -6.37 -3.04 18.11
N GLN A 107 -6.17 -4.36 18.24
CA GLN A 107 -7.22 -5.38 18.11
C GLN A 107 -7.87 -5.74 19.45
N ARG A 108 -7.57 -5.01 20.54
CA ARG A 108 -8.25 -5.21 21.82
C ARG A 108 -9.73 -4.84 21.72
N LEU A 109 -10.61 -5.77 22.07
CA LEU A 109 -12.04 -5.50 22.16
C LEU A 109 -12.34 -4.50 23.29
N SER A 110 -13.12 -3.47 22.95
CA SER A 110 -13.78 -2.58 23.90
C SER A 110 -14.72 -3.37 24.82
N GLU A 111 -15.17 -2.76 25.92
CA GLU A 111 -16.16 -3.39 26.80
C GLU A 111 -17.42 -3.82 26.03
N LEU A 112 -17.94 -2.93 25.17
CA LEU A 112 -19.04 -3.24 24.26
C LEU A 112 -18.69 -4.37 23.29
N GLY A 113 -17.48 -4.38 22.73
CA GLY A 113 -17.00 -5.48 21.90
C GLY A 113 -17.03 -6.83 22.62
N ARG A 114 -16.61 -6.87 23.89
CA ARG A 114 -16.68 -8.09 24.72
C ARG A 114 -18.11 -8.52 24.99
N THR A 115 -19.01 -7.58 25.29
CA THR A 115 -20.43 -7.87 25.44
C THR A 115 -21.03 -8.43 24.15
N LEU A 116 -20.67 -7.89 22.99
CA LEU A 116 -21.15 -8.39 21.70
C LEU A 116 -20.70 -9.82 21.41
N VAL A 117 -19.48 -10.21 21.78
CA VAL A 117 -19.04 -11.61 21.65
C VAL A 117 -19.96 -12.57 22.41
N THR A 118 -20.42 -12.17 23.61
CA THR A 118 -21.37 -12.99 24.39
C THR A 118 -22.78 -13.05 23.79
N SER A 119 -23.13 -12.15 22.85
CA SER A 119 -24.44 -12.18 22.19
C SER A 119 -24.65 -13.47 21.38
N SER A 120 -23.60 -14.07 20.82
CA SER A 120 -23.67 -15.37 20.13
C SER A 120 -24.07 -16.49 21.08
N SER A 121 -23.54 -16.50 22.31
CA SER A 121 -23.96 -17.45 23.35
C SER A 121 -25.41 -17.23 23.76
N LEU A 122 -25.87 -15.97 23.81
CA LEU A 122 -27.26 -15.65 24.10
C LEU A 122 -28.20 -16.11 22.97
N LYS A 123 -27.81 -16.00 21.69
CA LYS A 123 -28.58 -16.59 20.56
C LYS A 123 -28.77 -18.09 20.77
N ALA A 124 -27.68 -18.80 21.07
CA ALA A 124 -27.73 -20.24 21.31
C ALA A 124 -28.62 -20.61 22.51
N TYR A 125 -28.62 -19.79 23.57
CA TYR A 125 -29.51 -19.98 24.72
C TYR A 125 -30.99 -19.77 24.36
N ILE A 126 -31.31 -18.75 23.56
CA ILE A 126 -32.67 -18.49 23.07
C ILE A 126 -33.18 -19.67 22.22
N ASP A 127 -32.29 -20.33 21.45
CA ASP A 127 -32.65 -21.49 20.63
C ASP A 127 -33.03 -22.73 21.45
N LEU A 128 -32.66 -22.80 22.74
CA LEU A 128 -33.10 -23.86 23.66
C LEU A 128 -34.55 -23.68 24.14
N LEU A 129 -35.14 -22.50 23.93
CA LEU A 129 -36.51 -22.20 24.35
C LEU A 129 -37.54 -22.86 23.42
N ASN A 130 -38.77 -23.00 23.92
CA ASN A 130 -39.87 -23.47 23.10
C ASN A 130 -40.15 -22.51 21.91
N SER A 131 -40.77 -23.05 20.85
CA SER A 131 -40.98 -22.34 19.58
C SER A 131 -41.71 -20.99 19.75
N HIS A 132 -42.71 -20.95 20.62
CA HIS A 132 -43.50 -19.74 20.87
C HIS A 132 -42.67 -18.65 21.57
N HIS A 133 -41.92 -19.01 22.62
CA HIS A 133 -41.10 -18.08 23.39
C HIS A 133 -39.96 -17.52 22.54
N ARG A 134 -39.21 -18.38 21.83
CA ARG A 134 -38.10 -17.89 20.98
C ARG A 134 -38.61 -16.96 19.87
N GLN A 135 -39.75 -17.27 19.24
CA GLN A 135 -40.34 -16.43 18.21
C GLN A 135 -40.77 -15.05 18.75
N SER A 136 -41.30 -15.03 19.98
CA SER A 136 -41.71 -13.80 20.67
C SER A 136 -40.51 -12.92 21.00
N ILE A 137 -39.45 -13.52 21.56
CA ILE A 137 -38.19 -12.82 21.88
C ILE A 137 -37.55 -12.27 20.61
N ALA A 138 -37.40 -13.08 19.56
CA ALA A 138 -36.82 -12.63 18.29
C ALA A 138 -37.64 -11.49 17.66
N SER A 139 -38.97 -11.55 17.71
CA SER A 139 -39.82 -10.49 17.16
C SER A 139 -39.74 -9.20 17.98
N TRP A 140 -39.61 -9.31 19.32
CA TRP A 140 -39.43 -8.16 20.21
C TRP A 140 -38.06 -7.49 20.00
N LEU A 141 -36.98 -8.28 19.93
CA LEU A 141 -35.63 -7.78 19.63
C LEU A 141 -35.59 -7.09 18.28
N TYR A 142 -36.17 -7.73 17.27
CA TYR A 142 -36.28 -7.17 15.92
C TYR A 142 -37.02 -5.84 15.91
N GLY A 143 -38.23 -5.79 16.50
CA GLY A 143 -39.05 -4.57 16.50
C GLY A 143 -38.35 -3.38 17.15
N ASN A 144 -37.75 -3.58 18.33
CA ASN A 144 -37.03 -2.51 19.03
C ASN A 144 -35.81 -2.02 18.25
N THR A 145 -35.02 -2.96 17.71
CA THR A 145 -33.82 -2.62 16.94
C THR A 145 -34.17 -1.93 15.63
N SER A 146 -35.22 -2.44 14.95
CA SER A 146 -35.77 -1.85 13.73
C SER A 146 -36.19 -0.41 13.96
N GLN A 147 -36.98 -0.17 15.00
CA GLN A 147 -37.44 1.17 15.35
C GLN A 147 -36.26 2.11 15.68
N ALA A 148 -35.32 1.66 16.52
CA ALA A 148 -34.18 2.48 16.94
C ALA A 148 -33.31 2.92 15.75
N LEU A 149 -32.93 1.99 14.87
CA LEU A 149 -32.09 2.31 13.72
C LEU A 149 -32.88 3.06 12.63
N SER A 150 -34.15 2.73 12.40
CA SER A 150 -35.02 3.49 11.47
C SER A 150 -35.12 4.96 11.87
N GLN A 151 -35.29 5.23 13.17
CA GLN A 151 -35.31 6.59 13.70
C GLN A 151 -33.95 7.27 13.57
N GLN A 152 -32.86 6.58 13.90
CA GLN A 152 -31.50 7.11 13.81
C GLN A 152 -31.13 7.54 12.38
N PHE A 153 -31.56 6.78 11.38
CA PHE A 153 -31.27 7.05 9.96
C PHE A 153 -32.40 7.80 9.24
N ARG A 154 -33.46 8.20 9.95
CA ARG A 154 -34.62 8.92 9.42
C ARG A 154 -35.30 8.20 8.25
N PHE A 155 -35.26 6.87 8.25
CA PHE A 155 -35.90 6.01 7.25
C PHE A 155 -37.18 5.44 7.88
N PRO A 156 -38.34 6.12 7.78
CA PRO A 156 -39.54 5.69 8.49
C PRO A 156 -40.03 4.34 7.94
N GLU A 157 -40.53 3.48 8.83
CA GLU A 157 -41.07 2.16 8.47
C GLU A 157 -40.06 1.23 7.75
N SER A 158 -38.74 1.41 7.94
CA SER A 158 -37.77 0.43 7.45
C SER A 158 -37.82 -0.88 8.21
N ASN A 159 -37.58 -1.94 7.44
CA ASN A 159 -37.15 -3.22 7.95
C ASN A 159 -35.62 -3.30 7.94
N ILE A 160 -35.10 -4.22 8.73
CA ILE A 160 -33.67 -4.44 8.90
C ILE A 160 -33.28 -5.85 8.49
N HIS A 161 -32.12 -5.96 7.84
CA HIS A 161 -31.40 -7.20 7.61
C HIS A 161 -29.96 -7.06 8.13
N CYS A 162 -29.49 -8.07 8.86
CA CYS A 162 -28.10 -8.18 9.29
C CYS A 162 -27.39 -9.16 8.37
N SER A 163 -26.35 -8.71 7.68
CA SER A 163 -25.56 -9.56 6.80
C SER A 163 -24.70 -10.52 7.61
N GLU A 164 -24.49 -11.71 7.07
CA GLU A 164 -23.57 -12.69 7.67
C GLU A 164 -22.14 -12.12 7.75
N PRO A 165 -21.45 -12.30 8.89
CA PRO A 165 -20.06 -11.87 9.02
C PRO A 165 -19.16 -12.61 8.03
N GLU A 166 -18.29 -11.87 7.35
CA GLU A 166 -17.35 -12.40 6.36
C GLU A 166 -15.91 -12.03 6.73
N ALA A 167 -14.93 -12.60 6.01
CA ALA A 167 -13.51 -12.33 6.24
C ALA A 167 -13.13 -10.85 6.09
N THR A 168 -13.87 -10.10 5.27
CA THR A 168 -13.65 -8.65 5.10
C THR A 168 -14.97 -7.90 5.09
N LEU A 169 -14.93 -6.64 5.53
CA LEU A 169 -16.10 -5.77 5.52
C LEU A 169 -16.71 -5.61 4.12
N ALA A 170 -15.87 -5.56 3.07
CA ALA A 170 -16.32 -5.46 1.69
C ALA A 170 -17.22 -6.64 1.30
N LEU A 171 -16.87 -7.86 1.73
CA LEU A 171 -17.69 -9.06 1.49
C LEU A 171 -19.00 -9.03 2.30
N SER A 172 -19.00 -8.49 3.52
CA SER A 172 -20.25 -8.29 4.27
C SER A 172 -21.16 -7.25 3.62
N VAL A 173 -20.60 -6.16 3.07
CA VAL A 173 -21.38 -5.16 2.29
C VAL A 173 -21.94 -5.81 1.01
N ARG A 174 -21.15 -6.63 0.31
CA ARG A 174 -21.61 -7.44 -0.83
C ARG A 174 -22.83 -8.30 -0.47
N ASN A 175 -22.83 -8.94 0.71
CA ASN A 175 -23.96 -9.74 1.17
C ASN A 175 -25.21 -8.89 1.44
N GLY A 176 -25.05 -7.64 1.92
CA GLY A 176 -26.13 -6.66 2.02
C GLY A 176 -26.73 -6.28 0.67
N ILE A 177 -25.88 -6.04 -0.35
CA ILE A 177 -26.31 -5.84 -1.74
C ILE A 177 -27.05 -7.07 -2.26
N GLY A 178 -26.56 -8.28 -1.98
CA GLY A 178 -27.24 -9.53 -2.31
C GLY A 178 -28.63 -9.63 -1.70
N HIS A 179 -28.82 -9.16 -0.46
CA HIS A 179 -30.15 -9.07 0.15
C HIS A 179 -31.06 -8.07 -0.59
N ALA A 180 -30.54 -6.91 -0.99
CA ALA A 180 -31.29 -5.95 -1.81
C ALA A 180 -31.73 -6.55 -3.15
N ILE A 181 -30.87 -7.35 -3.80
CA ILE A 181 -31.23 -8.08 -5.04
C ILE A 181 -32.37 -9.08 -4.79
N ARG A 182 -32.34 -9.84 -3.68
CA ARG A 182 -33.45 -10.75 -3.32
C ARG A 182 -34.77 -10.01 -3.17
N LEU A 183 -34.74 -8.83 -2.55
CA LEU A 183 -35.92 -7.98 -2.38
C LEU A 183 -36.40 -7.42 -3.73
N ALA A 184 -35.49 -6.92 -4.57
CA ALA A 184 -35.80 -6.41 -5.90
C ALA A 184 -36.42 -7.47 -6.82
N LEU A 185 -35.92 -8.71 -6.78
CA LEU A 185 -36.48 -9.84 -7.53
C LEU A 185 -37.93 -10.12 -7.10
N LYS A 186 -38.18 -10.08 -5.79
CA LYS A 186 -39.52 -10.30 -5.23
C LYS A 186 -40.48 -9.17 -5.60
N ASP A 187 -40.02 -7.93 -5.56
CA ASP A 187 -40.80 -6.74 -5.91
C ASP A 187 -41.15 -6.70 -7.41
N THR A 188 -40.20 -7.08 -8.28
CA THR A 188 -40.33 -6.98 -9.74
C THR A 188 -41.05 -8.18 -10.36
N TYR A 189 -40.66 -9.40 -9.98
CA TYR A 189 -41.22 -10.62 -10.57
C TYR A 189 -42.36 -11.24 -9.75
N GLY A 190 -42.48 -10.86 -8.48
CA GLY A 190 -43.56 -11.30 -7.60
C GLY A 190 -43.54 -12.81 -7.31
N ASN A 191 -44.74 -13.37 -7.16
CA ASN A 191 -44.92 -14.80 -6.88
C ASN A 191 -44.45 -15.71 -8.01
N ASP A 192 -44.36 -15.22 -9.25
CA ASP A 192 -43.89 -16.02 -10.39
C ASP A 192 -42.44 -16.46 -10.19
N TYR A 193 -41.57 -15.58 -9.67
CA TYR A 193 -40.20 -15.95 -9.37
C TYR A 193 -40.11 -16.97 -8.22
N ILE A 194 -40.93 -16.82 -7.19
CA ILE A 194 -40.95 -17.74 -6.04
C ILE A 194 -41.39 -19.16 -6.47
N THR A 195 -42.35 -19.26 -7.40
CA THR A 195 -42.96 -20.53 -7.80
C THR A 195 -42.26 -21.18 -9.00
N LYS A 196 -41.82 -20.38 -9.98
CA LYS A 196 -41.23 -20.85 -11.25
C LYS A 196 -39.71 -20.67 -11.33
N GLY A 197 -39.09 -19.96 -10.39
CA GLY A 197 -37.67 -19.66 -10.40
C GLY A 197 -37.26 -18.86 -11.62
N TRP A 198 -36.13 -19.23 -12.24
CA TRP A 198 -35.56 -18.56 -13.41
C TRP A 198 -36.49 -18.50 -14.63
N LYS A 199 -37.51 -19.37 -14.73
CA LYS A 199 -38.49 -19.31 -15.83
C LYS A 199 -39.28 -18.01 -15.85
N ALA A 200 -39.43 -17.34 -14.69
CA ALA A 200 -40.07 -16.02 -14.62
C ALA A 200 -39.30 -14.97 -15.43
N PHE A 201 -37.99 -15.13 -15.62
CA PHE A 201 -37.16 -14.24 -16.42
C PHE A 201 -37.43 -14.40 -17.92
N VAL A 202 -37.77 -15.61 -18.37
CA VAL A 202 -38.13 -15.85 -19.77
C VAL A 202 -39.48 -15.20 -20.11
N GLU A 203 -40.43 -15.24 -19.17
CA GLU A 203 -41.78 -14.69 -19.36
C GLU A 203 -41.84 -13.16 -19.24
N LYS A 204 -41.10 -12.58 -18.28
CA LYS A 204 -41.15 -11.14 -17.95
C LYS A 204 -39.90 -10.34 -18.37
N GLY A 205 -38.94 -10.97 -19.02
CA GLY A 205 -37.66 -10.36 -19.39
C GLY A 205 -36.54 -10.65 -18.37
N ALA A 206 -35.32 -10.81 -18.87
CA ALA A 206 -34.14 -11.10 -18.05
C ALA A 206 -33.78 -9.89 -17.15
N PRO A 207 -33.48 -10.10 -15.86
CA PRO A 207 -33.15 -9.02 -14.95
C PRO A 207 -31.78 -8.41 -15.26
N VAL A 208 -31.68 -7.08 -15.20
CA VAL A 208 -30.41 -6.34 -15.38
C VAL A 208 -30.05 -5.59 -14.10
N VAL A 209 -28.82 -5.76 -13.62
CA VAL A 209 -28.28 -5.03 -12.46
C VAL A 209 -27.26 -4.01 -12.94
N TYR A 210 -27.48 -2.74 -12.60
CA TYR A 210 -26.58 -1.64 -12.95
C TYR A 210 -25.70 -1.25 -11.77
N VAL A 211 -24.39 -1.23 -12.01
CA VAL A 211 -23.38 -0.92 -11.01
C VAL A 211 -22.69 0.39 -11.39
N THR A 212 -22.69 1.36 -10.48
CA THR A 212 -22.00 2.63 -10.69
C THR A 212 -20.48 2.48 -10.64
N PRO A 213 -19.72 3.29 -11.40
CA PRO A 213 -18.26 3.16 -11.48
C PRO A 213 -17.53 3.45 -10.16
N ALA A 214 -18.17 4.17 -9.23
CA ALA A 214 -17.63 4.44 -7.90
C ALA A 214 -17.71 3.22 -6.95
N LEU A 215 -18.44 2.17 -7.34
CA LEU A 215 -18.47 0.92 -6.58
C LEU A 215 -17.26 0.07 -6.97
N HIS A 216 -16.15 0.26 -6.25
CA HIS A 216 -14.90 -0.50 -6.43
C HIS A 216 -15.02 -1.96 -5.91
N MET A 217 -15.99 -2.71 -6.43
CA MET A 217 -16.29 -4.10 -6.07
C MET A 217 -16.78 -4.85 -7.30
N ASP A 218 -16.12 -5.96 -7.65
CA ASP A 218 -16.65 -6.86 -8.67
C ASP A 218 -17.81 -7.68 -8.09
N LEU A 219 -18.99 -7.44 -8.64
CA LEU A 219 -20.23 -8.11 -8.27
C LEU A 219 -20.68 -9.14 -9.30
N ALA A 220 -20.13 -9.13 -10.52
CA ALA A 220 -20.68 -9.92 -11.63
C ALA A 220 -20.67 -11.42 -11.32
N THR A 221 -19.51 -11.93 -10.89
CA THR A 221 -19.34 -13.35 -10.56
C THR A 221 -20.24 -13.77 -9.40
N TYR A 222 -20.32 -12.95 -8.35
CA TYR A 222 -21.15 -13.22 -7.17
C TYR A 222 -22.64 -13.21 -7.50
N ILE A 223 -23.09 -12.22 -8.28
CA ILE A 223 -24.50 -12.09 -8.66
C ILE A 223 -24.91 -13.25 -9.59
N ALA A 224 -24.04 -13.63 -10.53
CA ALA A 224 -24.26 -14.76 -11.40
C ALA A 224 -24.37 -16.08 -10.62
N SER A 225 -23.50 -16.30 -9.63
CA SER A 225 -23.50 -17.54 -8.85
C SER A 225 -24.69 -17.64 -7.89
N GLU A 226 -25.03 -16.54 -7.19
CA GLU A 226 -26.05 -16.56 -6.14
C GLU A 226 -27.48 -16.40 -6.67
N PHE A 227 -27.65 -15.67 -7.78
CA PHE A 227 -28.98 -15.28 -8.29
C PHE A 227 -29.24 -15.75 -9.72
N GLY A 228 -28.24 -16.30 -10.43
CA GLY A 228 -28.38 -16.70 -11.82
C GLY A 228 -28.60 -15.53 -12.77
N ILE A 229 -28.15 -14.33 -12.39
CA ILE A 229 -28.27 -13.10 -13.20
C ILE A 229 -26.93 -12.83 -13.87
N SER A 230 -26.90 -12.90 -15.20
CA SER A 230 -25.68 -12.67 -15.99
C SER A 230 -25.53 -11.22 -16.48
N ASP A 231 -26.65 -10.50 -16.64
CA ASP A 231 -26.65 -9.11 -17.09
C ASP A 231 -26.32 -8.15 -15.93
N VAL A 232 -25.04 -8.08 -15.56
CA VAL A 232 -24.51 -7.08 -14.62
C VAL A 232 -23.72 -6.03 -15.42
N VAL A 233 -24.24 -4.80 -15.47
CA VAL A 233 -23.72 -3.72 -16.30
C VAL A 233 -22.96 -2.72 -15.43
N LEU A 234 -21.64 -2.61 -15.64
CA LEU A 234 -20.86 -1.50 -15.10
C LEU A 234 -21.15 -0.24 -15.91
N LEU A 235 -21.69 0.79 -15.26
CA LEU A 235 -22.11 2.01 -15.92
C LEU A 235 -20.91 2.87 -16.35
N PRO A 236 -21.00 3.58 -17.49
CA PRO A 236 -19.95 4.46 -17.96
C PRO A 236 -19.62 5.55 -16.95
N LYS A 237 -18.33 5.87 -16.84
CA LYS A 237 -17.83 6.99 -16.04
C LYS A 237 -17.79 8.28 -16.85
N LEU A 238 -18.09 9.40 -16.22
CA LEU A 238 -17.85 10.72 -16.77
C LEU A 238 -16.34 10.97 -16.87
N GLU A 239 -15.88 11.43 -18.03
CA GLU A 239 -14.47 11.78 -18.24
C GLU A 239 -14.08 13.02 -17.42
N GLY A 240 -12.85 13.04 -16.91
CA GLY A 240 -12.29 14.15 -16.16
C GLY A 240 -10.97 13.79 -15.49
N ASP A 241 -10.29 14.77 -14.90
CA ASP A 241 -8.95 14.60 -14.32
C ASP A 241 -8.90 13.51 -13.24
N MET A 242 -9.97 13.36 -12.47
CA MET A 242 -10.07 12.36 -11.41
C MET A 242 -10.53 10.99 -11.88
N SER A 243 -10.95 10.85 -13.15
CA SER A 243 -11.57 9.62 -13.67
C SER A 243 -10.61 8.44 -13.74
N GLU A 244 -9.29 8.69 -13.73
CA GLU A 244 -8.25 7.66 -13.61
C GLU A 244 -8.15 7.06 -12.21
N ILE A 245 -8.57 7.81 -11.18
CA ILE A 245 -8.64 7.34 -9.79
C ILE A 245 -10.02 6.75 -9.51
N GLU A 246 -11.06 7.55 -9.71
CA GLU A 246 -12.45 7.17 -9.46
C GLU A 246 -13.38 8.07 -10.28
N GLY A 247 -14.32 7.46 -10.99
CA GLY A 247 -15.23 8.14 -11.90
C GLY A 247 -16.64 8.25 -11.34
N ARG A 248 -17.31 9.38 -11.61
CA ARG A 248 -18.75 9.51 -11.40
C ARG A 248 -19.51 8.84 -12.53
N ILE A 249 -20.71 8.35 -12.26
CA ILE A 249 -21.63 7.87 -13.30
C ILE A 249 -21.91 8.97 -14.35
N ASP A 250 -21.83 8.62 -15.63
CA ASP A 250 -22.44 9.39 -16.71
C ASP A 250 -23.93 9.06 -16.79
N HIS A 251 -24.77 9.97 -16.27
CA HIS A 251 -26.22 9.79 -16.24
C HIS A 251 -26.85 9.76 -17.65
N HIS A 252 -26.30 10.47 -18.64
CA HIS A 252 -26.86 10.46 -19.99
C HIS A 252 -26.56 9.14 -20.69
N ALA A 253 -25.33 8.63 -20.54
CA ALA A 253 -24.99 7.31 -21.04
C ALA A 253 -25.79 6.20 -20.36
N PHE A 254 -26.03 6.33 -19.05
CA PHE A 254 -26.90 5.41 -18.31
C PHE A 254 -28.33 5.39 -18.85
N GLU A 255 -28.96 6.56 -19.08
CA GLU A 255 -30.32 6.61 -19.63
C GLU A 255 -30.42 5.90 -20.98
N ARG A 256 -29.43 6.08 -21.86
CA ARG A 256 -29.38 5.39 -23.16
C ARG A 256 -29.24 3.87 -23.00
N ILE A 257 -28.34 3.40 -22.14
CA ILE A 257 -28.16 1.96 -21.87
C ILE A 257 -29.46 1.35 -21.33
N LEU A 258 -30.12 2.06 -20.41
CA LEU A 258 -31.38 1.63 -19.82
C LEU A 258 -32.49 1.51 -20.87
N GLU A 259 -32.60 2.49 -21.78
CA GLU A 259 -33.56 2.46 -22.88
C GLU A 259 -33.27 1.32 -23.88
N GLU A 260 -31.99 1.08 -24.20
CA GLU A 260 -31.56 -0.03 -25.05
C GLU A 260 -31.90 -1.40 -24.42
N ASP A 261 -31.69 -1.56 -23.12
CA ASP A 261 -32.01 -2.79 -22.39
C ASP A 261 -33.51 -3.08 -22.38
N VAL A 262 -34.32 -2.04 -22.09
CA VAL A 262 -35.78 -2.14 -22.12
C VAL A 262 -36.27 -2.45 -23.54
N ALA A 263 -35.70 -1.81 -24.57
CA ALA A 263 -36.03 -2.09 -25.97
C ALA A 263 -35.66 -3.52 -26.40
N ALA A 264 -34.61 -4.10 -25.80
CA ALA A 264 -34.23 -5.49 -25.99
C ALA A 264 -35.10 -6.51 -25.22
N GLY A 265 -36.15 -6.05 -24.50
CA GLY A 265 -37.03 -6.89 -23.71
C GLY A 265 -36.41 -7.36 -22.39
N ARG A 266 -35.34 -6.71 -21.93
CA ARG A 266 -34.77 -6.94 -20.60
C ARG A 266 -35.48 -6.09 -19.56
N THR A 267 -35.34 -6.49 -18.30
CA THR A 267 -36.04 -5.89 -17.17
C THR A 267 -35.04 -5.23 -16.23
N PRO A 268 -35.00 -3.89 -16.16
CA PRO A 268 -34.18 -3.17 -15.19
C PRO A 268 -34.54 -3.57 -13.76
N LEU A 269 -33.66 -4.32 -13.10
CA LEU A 269 -33.94 -4.87 -11.78
C LEU A 269 -33.52 -3.89 -10.69
N LEU A 270 -32.24 -3.49 -10.70
CA LEU A 270 -31.63 -2.76 -9.59
C LEU A 270 -30.49 -1.86 -10.06
N VAL A 271 -30.40 -0.66 -9.47
CA VAL A 271 -29.27 0.26 -9.61
C VAL A 271 -28.57 0.40 -8.26
N ILE A 272 -27.26 0.16 -8.21
CA ILE A 272 -26.43 0.37 -7.01
C ILE A 272 -25.75 1.73 -7.09
N ALA A 273 -26.22 2.67 -6.28
CA ALA A 273 -25.68 4.02 -6.18
C ALA A 273 -24.68 4.13 -5.01
N VAL A 274 -23.60 4.87 -5.21
CA VAL A 274 -22.59 5.16 -4.19
C VAL A 274 -22.76 6.58 -3.65
N VAL A 275 -22.90 6.70 -2.33
CA VAL A 275 -23.04 7.95 -1.59
C VAL A 275 -21.88 8.04 -0.59
N GLY A 276 -20.80 8.67 -1.02
CA GLY A 276 -19.55 8.80 -0.28
C GLY A 276 -18.69 7.57 -0.51
N SER A 277 -18.11 7.50 -1.70
CA SER A 277 -17.21 6.42 -2.09
C SER A 277 -16.05 6.24 -1.10
N THR A 278 -15.49 5.03 -1.07
CA THR A 278 -14.40 4.71 -0.14
C THR A 278 -13.10 5.43 -0.50
N ILE A 279 -12.85 5.73 -1.78
CA ILE A 279 -11.61 6.36 -2.22
C ILE A 279 -11.71 7.87 -2.06
N LEU A 280 -12.42 8.59 -2.94
CA LEU A 280 -12.46 10.06 -2.93
C LEU A 280 -13.66 10.64 -2.15
N GLY A 281 -14.53 9.82 -1.55
CA GLY A 281 -15.73 10.31 -0.87
C GLY A 281 -16.76 10.92 -1.82
N GLN A 282 -16.74 10.54 -3.10
CA GLN A 282 -17.64 11.08 -4.12
C GLN A 282 -19.07 10.54 -3.94
N ASN A 283 -20.03 11.35 -4.34
CA ASN A 283 -21.44 11.01 -4.32
C ASN A 283 -21.97 10.94 -5.75
N ASP A 284 -22.66 9.85 -6.08
CA ASP A 284 -23.55 9.83 -7.23
C ASP A 284 -24.71 10.81 -7.02
N MET A 285 -25.23 11.37 -8.11
CA MET A 285 -26.42 12.23 -8.03
C MET A 285 -27.68 11.37 -7.92
N VAL A 286 -27.96 10.88 -6.71
CA VAL A 286 -29.12 10.02 -6.42
C VAL A 286 -30.44 10.68 -6.85
N SER A 287 -30.55 12.01 -6.78
CA SER A 287 -31.72 12.74 -7.29
C SER A 287 -31.96 12.51 -8.79
N LYS A 288 -30.92 12.49 -9.62
CA LYS A 288 -31.04 12.17 -11.06
C LYS A 288 -31.45 10.72 -11.27
N LEU A 289 -30.90 9.78 -10.49
CA LEU A 289 -31.33 8.37 -10.56
C LEU A 289 -32.82 8.21 -10.20
N LEU A 290 -33.30 8.95 -9.20
CA LEU A 290 -34.71 8.98 -8.83
C LEU A 290 -35.60 9.58 -9.94
N GLU A 291 -35.11 10.56 -10.69
CA GLU A 291 -35.79 11.10 -11.87
C GLU A 291 -35.88 10.07 -13.00
N THR A 292 -34.77 9.40 -13.33
CA THR A 292 -34.76 8.31 -14.32
C THR A 292 -35.70 7.17 -13.91
N ARG A 293 -35.78 6.86 -12.61
CA ARG A 293 -36.70 5.84 -12.05
C ARG A 293 -38.18 6.14 -12.33
N LYS A 294 -38.56 7.40 -12.61
CA LYS A 294 -39.94 7.77 -12.97
C LYS A 294 -40.32 7.27 -14.38
N LYS A 295 -39.34 7.13 -15.29
CA LYS A 295 -39.55 6.63 -16.65
C LYS A 295 -39.50 5.11 -16.70
N HIS A 296 -38.47 4.53 -16.07
CA HIS A 296 -38.27 3.08 -16.01
C HIS A 296 -38.15 2.66 -14.55
N ARG A 297 -39.00 1.74 -14.11
CA ARG A 297 -38.98 1.26 -12.73
C ARG A 297 -37.78 0.33 -12.52
N PHE A 298 -37.01 0.61 -11.48
CA PHE A 298 -35.97 -0.27 -10.94
C PHE A 298 -35.88 -0.06 -9.42
N TRP A 299 -35.28 -1.02 -8.71
CA TRP A 299 -34.92 -0.88 -7.30
C TRP A 299 -33.68 0.00 -7.15
N LEU A 300 -33.71 1.02 -6.31
CA LEU A 300 -32.55 1.87 -6.05
C LEU A 300 -31.93 1.53 -4.69
N HIS A 301 -30.72 0.97 -4.73
CA HIS A 301 -29.95 0.60 -3.54
C HIS A 301 -28.78 1.58 -3.35
N ALA A 302 -28.62 2.14 -2.15
CA ALA A 302 -27.51 3.03 -1.84
C ALA A 302 -26.49 2.39 -0.88
N VAL A 303 -25.21 2.64 -1.15
CA VAL A 303 -24.08 2.24 -0.29
C VAL A 303 -23.12 3.42 -0.13
N GLY A 304 -22.33 3.44 0.95
CA GLY A 304 -21.20 4.38 1.09
C GLY A 304 -21.16 5.13 2.41
N GLN A 305 -20.05 5.85 2.61
CA GLN A 305 -19.69 6.50 3.87
C GLN A 305 -20.53 7.75 4.16
N ALA A 306 -20.94 8.49 3.13
CA ALA A 306 -21.65 9.76 3.31
C ALA A 306 -23.11 9.55 3.75
N VAL A 307 -23.63 8.32 3.71
CA VAL A 307 -24.92 7.99 4.31
C VAL A 307 -24.92 8.20 5.83
N ALA A 308 -23.75 8.12 6.48
CA ALA A 308 -23.59 8.43 7.90
C ALA A 308 -24.09 9.84 8.25
N ALA A 309 -24.10 10.78 7.31
CA ALA A 309 -24.60 12.14 7.55
C ALA A 309 -26.07 12.18 7.97
N LEU A 310 -26.89 11.16 7.68
CA LEU A 310 -28.28 11.08 8.16
C LEU A 310 -28.40 11.01 9.69
N THR A 311 -27.33 10.56 10.35
CA THR A 311 -27.26 10.41 11.81
C THR A 311 -26.80 11.67 12.55
N LEU A 312 -26.42 12.72 11.81
CA LEU A 312 -26.08 14.01 12.41
C LEU A 312 -27.32 14.61 13.09
N ARG A 313 -27.10 15.47 14.09
CA ARG A 313 -28.21 16.18 14.75
C ARG A 313 -28.99 17.05 13.77
N GLU A 314 -28.26 17.74 12.91
CA GLU A 314 -28.78 18.65 11.88
C GLU A 314 -28.26 18.25 10.49
N PRO A 315 -28.80 17.18 9.88
CA PRO A 315 -28.45 16.79 8.52
C PRO A 315 -29.11 17.75 7.52
N THR A 316 -28.47 17.94 6.37
CA THR A 316 -29.03 18.76 5.28
C THR A 316 -30.37 18.20 4.82
N GLU A 317 -31.39 19.06 4.70
CA GLU A 317 -32.74 18.65 4.27
C GLU A 317 -32.75 17.94 2.91
N VAL A 318 -31.93 18.42 1.96
CA VAL A 318 -31.78 17.81 0.63
C VAL A 318 -31.28 16.37 0.73
N LEU A 319 -30.30 16.11 1.60
CA LEU A 319 -29.75 14.76 1.79
C LEU A 319 -30.83 13.83 2.34
N VAL A 320 -31.55 14.26 3.38
CA VAL A 320 -32.65 13.50 3.98
C VAL A 320 -33.72 13.23 2.93
N HIS A 321 -34.15 14.25 2.18
CA HIS A 321 -35.19 14.12 1.17
C HIS A 321 -34.80 13.12 0.06
N VAL A 322 -33.55 13.14 -0.40
CA VAL A 322 -33.09 12.25 -1.47
C VAL A 322 -32.89 10.82 -0.97
N LEU A 323 -32.19 10.62 0.16
CA LEU A 323 -31.86 9.28 0.64
C LEU A 323 -33.05 8.54 1.25
N THR A 324 -34.10 9.23 1.70
CA THR A 324 -35.33 8.56 2.18
C THR A 324 -36.22 8.01 1.06
N GLN A 325 -35.92 8.36 -0.21
CA GLN A 325 -36.67 7.87 -1.38
C GLN A 325 -36.06 6.64 -2.05
N VAL A 326 -34.86 6.21 -1.63
CA VAL A 326 -34.23 4.98 -2.11
C VAL A 326 -34.96 3.77 -1.52
N ASP A 327 -34.86 2.61 -2.16
CA ASP A 327 -35.59 1.42 -1.74
C ASP A 327 -34.84 0.66 -0.61
N SER A 328 -33.51 0.72 -0.60
CA SER A 328 -32.68 0.21 0.50
C SER A 328 -31.30 0.84 0.60
N VAL A 329 -30.66 0.68 1.75
CA VAL A 329 -29.34 1.20 2.09
C VAL A 329 -28.54 0.17 2.86
N THR A 330 -27.31 -0.14 2.45
CA THR A 330 -26.37 -0.97 3.24
C THR A 330 -25.32 -0.10 3.93
N LEU A 331 -25.16 -0.31 5.24
CA LEU A 331 -24.44 0.54 6.17
C LEU A 331 -23.32 -0.25 6.86
N PRO A 332 -22.04 0.15 6.71
CA PRO A 332 -20.94 -0.37 7.51
C PRO A 332 -20.93 0.25 8.92
N LEU A 333 -22.09 0.28 9.60
CA LEU A 333 -22.29 0.96 10.88
C LEU A 333 -21.35 0.45 11.98
N ALA A 334 -21.02 -0.84 11.93
CA ALA A 334 -20.07 -1.46 12.86
C ALA A 334 -18.69 -0.80 12.82
N LEU A 335 -18.25 -0.42 11.61
CA LEU A 335 -17.00 0.28 11.39
C LEU A 335 -17.08 1.71 11.95
N TRP A 336 -18.16 2.43 11.66
CA TRP A 336 -18.37 3.81 12.12
C TRP A 336 -18.36 3.97 13.63
N LEU A 337 -18.90 2.98 14.32
CA LEU A 337 -19.05 3.00 15.78
C LEU A 337 -17.90 2.29 16.51
N GLY A 338 -16.91 1.75 15.79
CA GLY A 338 -15.79 1.04 16.42
C GLY A 338 -16.22 -0.26 17.13
N VAL A 339 -17.24 -0.95 16.61
CA VAL A 339 -17.76 -2.22 17.13
C VAL A 339 -17.64 -3.33 16.09
N PRO A 340 -16.42 -3.79 15.76
CA PRO A 340 -16.15 -4.70 14.64
C PRO A 340 -16.85 -6.06 14.74
N ALA A 341 -17.29 -6.48 15.94
CA ALA A 341 -18.03 -7.73 16.13
C ALA A 341 -19.52 -7.64 15.69
N ALA A 342 -20.03 -6.44 15.40
CA ALA A 342 -21.42 -6.27 14.95
C ALA A 342 -21.56 -6.52 13.43
N PRO A 343 -22.66 -7.13 12.96
CA PRO A 343 -22.86 -7.40 11.54
C PRO A 343 -23.16 -6.13 10.73
N VAL A 344 -22.87 -6.15 9.44
CA VAL A 344 -23.29 -5.07 8.51
C VAL A 344 -24.83 -5.02 8.46
N VAL A 345 -25.38 -3.81 8.42
CA VAL A 345 -26.83 -3.57 8.44
C VAL A 345 -27.32 -3.13 7.07
N THR A 346 -28.42 -3.69 6.62
CA THR A 346 -29.18 -3.18 5.47
C THR A 346 -30.56 -2.73 5.93
N LEU A 347 -30.86 -1.44 5.74
CA LEU A 347 -32.19 -0.87 5.92
C LEU A 347 -32.94 -0.93 4.59
N TYR A 348 -34.21 -1.30 4.61
CA TYR A 348 -35.01 -1.41 3.39
C TYR A 348 -36.49 -1.13 3.62
N ARG A 349 -37.18 -0.64 2.60
CA ARG A 349 -38.64 -0.45 2.65
C ARG A 349 -39.38 -1.80 2.71
N ALA A 350 -40.62 -1.80 3.16
CA ALA A 350 -41.46 -3.00 3.07
C ALA A 350 -41.64 -3.48 1.61
N VAL A 351 -41.59 -4.80 1.42
CA VAL A 351 -41.86 -5.48 0.14
C VAL A 351 -42.98 -6.48 0.35
N GLU A 352 -43.99 -6.45 -0.52
CA GLU A 352 -45.15 -7.31 -0.38
C GLU A 352 -44.76 -8.80 -0.35
N GLY A 353 -45.37 -9.54 0.59
CA GLY A 353 -45.07 -10.96 0.78
C GLY A 353 -43.67 -11.27 1.34
N HIS A 354 -42.81 -10.29 1.61
CA HIS A 354 -41.56 -10.49 2.35
C HIS A 354 -41.80 -10.37 3.86
N LYS A 355 -41.38 -11.39 4.62
CA LYS A 355 -41.39 -11.38 6.08
C LYS A 355 -40.09 -12.00 6.58
N PRO A 356 -39.34 -11.32 7.46
CA PRO A 356 -38.13 -11.88 8.06
C PRO A 356 -38.44 -13.18 8.81
N SER A 357 -37.62 -14.20 8.56
CA SER A 357 -37.64 -15.47 9.28
C SER A 357 -37.24 -15.29 10.75
N TYR A 358 -37.48 -16.32 11.56
CA TYR A 358 -37.03 -16.34 12.96
C TYR A 358 -35.52 -16.03 13.10
N ARG A 359 -34.68 -16.63 12.24
CA ARG A 359 -33.23 -16.45 12.28
C ARG A 359 -32.84 -15.01 11.94
N GLU A 360 -33.36 -14.48 10.83
CA GLU A 360 -33.10 -13.09 10.43
C GLU A 360 -33.52 -12.08 11.50
N LYS A 361 -34.63 -12.36 12.21
CA LYS A 361 -35.05 -11.54 13.36
C LYS A 361 -34.05 -11.61 14.50
N LEU A 362 -33.62 -12.82 14.88
CA LEU A 362 -32.67 -13.03 15.96
C LEU A 362 -31.28 -12.46 15.63
N ASP A 363 -30.92 -12.34 14.36
CA ASP A 363 -29.65 -11.75 13.92
C ASP A 363 -29.52 -10.26 14.21
N THR A 364 -30.61 -9.59 14.60
CA THR A 364 -30.57 -8.22 15.13
C THR A 364 -30.06 -8.12 16.56
N LEU A 365 -29.91 -9.23 17.29
CA LEU A 365 -29.49 -9.22 18.70
C LEU A 365 -28.20 -8.44 18.99
N PRO A 366 -27.12 -8.55 18.19
CA PRO A 366 -25.92 -7.73 18.41
C PRO A 366 -26.24 -6.23 18.36
N TRP A 367 -27.05 -5.80 17.40
CA TRP A 367 -27.47 -4.40 17.29
C TRP A 367 -28.41 -3.96 18.40
N TRP A 368 -29.27 -4.86 18.88
CA TRP A 368 -30.04 -4.59 20.10
C TRP A 368 -29.10 -4.26 21.28
N VAL A 369 -28.08 -5.10 21.53
CA VAL A 369 -27.06 -4.85 22.57
C VAL A 369 -26.35 -3.52 22.37
N VAL A 370 -25.97 -3.19 21.12
CA VAL A 370 -25.37 -1.88 20.81
C VAL A 370 -26.32 -0.75 21.17
N THR A 371 -27.60 -0.81 20.80
CA THR A 371 -28.56 0.28 21.10
C THR A 371 -28.88 0.43 22.60
N GLN A 372 -28.67 -0.62 23.40
CA GLN A 372 -28.81 -0.52 24.87
C GLN A 372 -27.61 0.16 25.54
N THR A 373 -26.44 0.12 24.92
CA THR A 373 -25.19 0.66 25.47
C THR A 373 -24.86 2.02 24.87
N LEU A 374 -24.99 2.16 23.55
CA LEU A 374 -24.87 3.40 22.79
C LEU A 374 -26.26 3.99 22.51
N THR A 375 -26.57 5.07 23.22
CA THR A 375 -27.80 5.85 22.96
C THR A 375 -27.78 6.46 21.55
N SER A 376 -28.95 6.84 21.03
CA SER A 376 -29.07 7.61 19.76
C SER A 376 -28.19 8.86 19.75
N LYS A 377 -28.11 9.56 20.89
CA LYS A 377 -27.18 10.68 21.07
C LYS A 377 -25.73 10.23 20.94
N GLY A 378 -25.33 9.14 21.63
CA GLY A 378 -23.97 8.61 21.55
C GLY A 378 -23.53 8.21 20.14
N ILE A 379 -24.43 7.60 19.36
CA ILE A 379 -24.19 7.31 17.93
C ILE A 379 -23.92 8.61 17.17
N SER A 380 -24.78 9.61 17.34
CA SER A 380 -24.66 10.91 16.68
C SER A 380 -23.35 11.61 17.07
N ASP A 381 -22.96 11.55 18.35
CA ASP A 381 -21.74 12.16 18.90
C ASP A 381 -20.48 11.54 18.27
N ILE A 382 -20.45 10.21 18.11
CA ILE A 382 -19.33 9.49 17.46
C ILE A 382 -19.20 9.91 16.00
N ILE A 383 -20.31 9.95 15.25
CA ILE A 383 -20.32 10.33 13.85
C ILE A 383 -19.93 11.80 13.68
N GLU A 384 -20.52 12.70 14.47
CA GLU A 384 -20.19 14.13 14.45
C GLU A 384 -18.71 14.38 14.77
N ASN A 385 -18.11 13.62 15.70
CA ASN A 385 -16.68 13.67 15.95
C ASN A 385 -15.88 13.32 14.68
N ALA A 386 -16.27 12.28 13.94
CA ALA A 386 -15.59 11.93 12.68
C ALA A 386 -15.65 13.07 11.65
N TYR A 387 -16.82 13.68 11.45
CA TYR A 387 -16.95 14.85 10.56
C TYR A 387 -16.14 16.06 11.05
N LEU A 388 -16.10 16.28 12.37
CA LEU A 388 -15.30 17.34 12.98
C LEU A 388 -13.80 17.13 12.74
N LEU A 389 -13.29 15.91 12.96
CA LEU A 389 -11.87 15.59 12.71
C LEU A 389 -11.51 15.81 11.25
N CYS A 390 -12.38 15.40 10.31
CA CYS A 390 -12.18 15.65 8.89
C CYS A 390 -12.13 17.16 8.57
N LYS A 391 -13.07 17.93 9.13
CA LYS A 391 -13.13 19.39 8.99
C LYS A 391 -11.87 20.09 9.53
N VAL A 392 -11.38 19.68 10.71
CA VAL A 392 -10.17 20.25 11.32
C VAL A 392 -8.92 19.85 10.54
N MET A 393 -8.82 18.59 10.12
CA MET A 393 -7.70 18.11 9.30
C MET A 393 -7.63 18.90 8.00
N LEU A 394 -8.75 19.02 7.28
CA LEU A 394 -8.81 19.78 6.04
C LEU A 394 -8.36 21.24 6.24
N LYS A 395 -8.81 21.91 7.31
CA LYS A 395 -8.34 23.26 7.65
C LYS A 395 -6.82 23.30 7.86
N GLY A 396 -6.28 22.35 8.62
CA GLY A 396 -4.84 22.23 8.84
C GLY A 396 -4.05 22.03 7.55
N LEU A 397 -4.46 21.08 6.71
CA LEU A 397 -3.83 20.80 5.42
C LEU A 397 -3.89 22.02 4.47
N SER A 398 -5.02 22.74 4.44
CA SER A 398 -5.19 23.92 3.60
C SER A 398 -4.29 25.10 3.96
N SER A 399 -3.64 25.06 5.14
CA SER A 399 -2.67 26.07 5.55
C SER A 399 -1.28 25.88 4.91
N PHE A 400 -1.03 24.71 4.29
CA PHE A 400 0.22 24.40 3.62
C PHE A 400 0.05 24.47 2.10
N THR A 401 0.78 25.36 1.43
CA THR A 401 0.77 25.46 -0.04
C THR A 401 1.45 24.26 -0.71
N GLN A 402 2.32 23.58 0.04
CA GLN A 402 3.03 22.36 -0.38
C GLN A 402 2.15 21.11 -0.35
N ILE A 403 0.96 21.17 0.25
CA ILE A 403 0.06 20.02 0.30
C ILE A 403 -1.01 20.17 -0.78
N GLU A 404 -1.19 19.11 -1.56
CA GLU A 404 -2.31 18.96 -2.47
C GLU A 404 -3.36 18.04 -1.84
N VAL A 405 -4.59 18.53 -1.73
CA VAL A 405 -5.75 17.70 -1.38
C VAL A 405 -6.40 17.24 -2.68
N VAL A 406 -6.32 15.95 -2.94
CA VAL A 406 -6.75 15.31 -4.17
C VAL A 406 -8.28 15.43 -4.31
N GLY A 407 -8.75 15.80 -5.51
CA GLY A 407 -10.18 16.03 -5.77
C GLY A 407 -10.71 17.38 -5.30
N MET A 408 -9.85 18.29 -4.81
CA MET A 408 -10.23 19.65 -4.41
C MET A 408 -9.30 20.69 -5.04
N GLU A 409 -9.79 21.45 -6.03
CA GLU A 409 -8.98 22.50 -6.69
C GLU A 409 -8.49 23.58 -5.73
N ASN A 410 -9.38 24.06 -4.85
CA ASN A 410 -9.07 25.06 -3.84
C ASN A 410 -9.56 24.61 -2.46
N ALA A 411 -8.69 23.91 -1.75
CA ALA A 411 -8.97 23.43 -0.40
C ALA A 411 -9.31 24.57 0.58
N ALA A 412 -8.67 25.73 0.46
CA ALA A 412 -8.91 26.86 1.38
C ALA A 412 -10.31 27.49 1.19
N ASP A 413 -10.76 27.67 -0.05
CA ASP A 413 -12.12 28.12 -0.34
C ASP A 413 -13.14 27.07 0.10
N PHE A 414 -12.88 25.79 -0.21
CA PHE A 414 -13.76 24.70 0.20
C PHE A 414 -13.92 24.63 1.72
N VAL A 415 -12.82 24.73 2.49
CA VAL A 415 -12.85 24.88 3.96
C VAL A 415 -13.73 26.04 4.36
N THR A 416 -13.55 27.21 3.75
CA THR A 416 -14.34 28.41 4.08
C THR A 416 -15.84 28.16 3.91
N ARG A 417 -16.24 27.48 2.83
CA ARG A 417 -17.64 27.11 2.57
C ARG A 417 -18.17 26.07 3.55
N VAL A 418 -17.34 25.09 3.95
CA VAL A 418 -17.68 24.10 5.00
C VAL A 418 -17.87 24.76 6.37
N TYR A 419 -17.06 25.76 6.71
CA TYR A 419 -17.22 26.52 7.96
C TYR A 419 -18.42 27.48 7.95
N LYS A 420 -18.82 27.94 6.76
CA LYS A 420 -20.05 28.72 6.55
C LYS A 420 -21.32 27.84 6.43
N ASN A 421 -21.21 26.53 6.66
CA ASN A 421 -22.29 25.55 6.52
C ASN A 421 -22.95 25.54 5.12
N GLN A 422 -22.22 25.98 4.08
CA GLN A 422 -22.68 25.92 2.69
C GLN A 422 -22.48 24.51 2.11
N TYR A 423 -21.41 23.84 2.54
CA TYR A 423 -21.11 22.46 2.19
C TYR A 423 -20.97 21.60 3.43
N THR A 424 -21.36 20.33 3.31
CA THR A 424 -21.08 19.31 4.33
C THR A 424 -19.58 19.02 4.34
N ALA A 425 -19.02 18.81 5.52
CA ALA A 425 -17.62 18.39 5.63
C ALA A 425 -17.43 17.03 4.92
N PRO A 426 -16.29 16.82 4.25
CA PRO A 426 -16.02 15.58 3.54
C PRO A 426 -15.91 14.41 4.53
N THR A 427 -16.15 13.20 4.05
CA THR A 427 -15.99 11.97 4.84
C THR A 427 -14.60 11.36 4.73
N VAL A 428 -13.90 11.66 3.63
CA VAL A 428 -12.55 11.18 3.32
C VAL A 428 -11.72 12.35 2.82
N LEU A 429 -10.46 12.41 3.24
CA LEU A 429 -9.45 13.29 2.65
C LEU A 429 -8.33 12.44 2.07
N ILE A 430 -7.98 12.73 0.82
CA ILE A 430 -6.76 12.22 0.22
C ILE A 430 -5.83 13.40 -0.02
N PHE A 431 -4.60 13.30 0.44
CA PHE A 431 -3.63 14.38 0.31
C PHE A 431 -2.21 13.85 0.08
N ARG A 432 -1.37 14.67 -0.55
CA ARG A 432 0.04 14.35 -0.81
C ARG A 432 0.89 15.62 -0.82
N TYR A 433 2.20 15.46 -0.69
CA TYR A 433 3.16 16.53 -0.98
C TYR A 433 3.12 16.86 -2.48
N ARG A 434 2.96 18.15 -2.78
CA ARG A 434 2.93 18.72 -4.12
C ARG A 434 4.36 18.97 -4.59
N TYR A 435 4.86 18.04 -5.40
CA TYR A 435 6.12 18.22 -6.09
C TYR A 435 5.88 18.85 -7.48
N ASN A 436 6.24 20.13 -7.63
CA ASN A 436 5.88 20.93 -8.81
C ASN A 436 6.53 20.40 -10.10
N ALA A 437 7.79 19.96 -10.07
CA ALA A 437 8.49 19.49 -11.27
C ALA A 437 7.79 18.27 -11.91
N ALA A 438 7.30 17.32 -11.11
CA ALA A 438 6.50 16.20 -11.64
C ALA A 438 5.19 16.67 -12.29
N LYS A 439 4.53 17.68 -11.73
CA LYS A 439 3.29 18.24 -12.28
C LYS A 439 3.53 18.98 -13.60
N GLU A 440 4.63 19.72 -13.68
CA GLU A 440 5.05 20.41 -14.91
C GLU A 440 5.44 19.41 -16.00
N ALA A 441 6.20 18.36 -15.65
CA ALA A 441 6.53 17.27 -16.58
C ALA A 441 5.28 16.54 -17.08
N ALA A 442 4.31 16.25 -16.20
CA ALA A 442 3.03 15.65 -16.59
C ALA A 442 2.24 16.52 -17.56
N LYS A 443 2.21 17.83 -17.33
CA LYS A 443 1.52 18.81 -18.19
C LYS A 443 2.21 18.89 -19.56
N ALA A 444 3.54 18.98 -19.59
CA ALA A 444 4.31 19.00 -20.83
C ALA A 444 4.07 17.73 -21.66
N LEU A 445 4.04 16.55 -21.02
CA LEU A 445 3.74 15.30 -21.69
C LEU A 445 2.32 15.27 -22.28
N LYS A 446 1.30 15.72 -21.52
CA LYS A 446 -0.09 15.84 -22.02
C LYS A 446 -0.20 16.80 -23.20
N GLU A 447 0.47 17.95 -23.15
CA GLU A 447 0.48 18.93 -24.24
C GLU A 447 1.17 18.38 -25.50
N MET A 448 2.23 17.57 -25.36
CA MET A 448 2.87 16.90 -26.49
C MET A 448 2.00 15.78 -27.08
N ALA A 449 1.30 15.00 -26.25
CA ALA A 449 0.42 13.93 -26.70
C ALA A 449 -0.84 14.42 -27.43
N GLN A 450 -1.26 15.67 -27.20
CA GLN A 450 -2.40 16.29 -27.87
C GLN A 450 -2.04 16.95 -29.22
N LYS A 451 -0.74 17.12 -29.52
CA LYS A 451 -0.29 17.67 -30.80
C LYS A 451 -0.38 16.62 -31.91
N PRO A 452 -0.70 17.01 -33.15
CA PRO A 452 -0.74 16.08 -34.27
C PRO A 452 0.66 15.48 -34.55
N ASP A 453 0.71 14.20 -34.92
CA ASP A 453 1.93 13.41 -35.20
C ASP A 453 2.93 14.06 -36.19
N SER A 454 2.51 15.09 -36.93
CA SER A 454 3.34 15.82 -37.88
C SER A 454 4.28 16.85 -37.26
N GLU A 455 4.09 17.25 -35.99
CA GLU A 455 4.84 18.35 -35.35
C GLU A 455 5.80 17.91 -34.22
N VAL A 456 5.73 16.66 -33.75
CA VAL A 456 6.53 16.17 -32.61
C VAL A 456 7.27 14.90 -33.00
N SER A 457 8.60 14.86 -32.81
CA SER A 457 9.37 13.64 -33.07
C SER A 457 9.09 12.58 -32.01
N LYS A 458 9.14 11.30 -32.41
CA LYS A 458 8.97 10.17 -31.46
C LYS A 458 10.06 10.16 -30.40
N GLU A 459 11.28 10.65 -30.70
CA GLU A 459 12.34 10.77 -29.70
C GLU A 459 12.00 11.83 -28.63
N ALA A 460 11.42 12.97 -29.01
CA ALA A 460 11.04 14.02 -28.07
C ALA A 460 9.94 13.55 -27.10
N ILE A 461 8.98 12.77 -27.59
CA ILE A 461 7.95 12.15 -26.73
C ILE A 461 8.60 11.16 -25.75
N ALA A 462 9.49 10.29 -26.23
CA ALA A 462 10.18 9.32 -25.38
C ALA A 462 11.05 9.99 -24.29
N GLU A 463 11.69 11.12 -24.62
CA GLU A 463 12.45 11.93 -23.67
C GLU A 463 11.55 12.60 -22.62
N ALA A 464 10.43 13.20 -23.05
CA ALA A 464 9.44 13.79 -22.15
C ALA A 464 8.81 12.75 -21.22
N GLU A 465 8.50 11.56 -21.74
CA GLU A 465 8.02 10.43 -20.94
C GLU A 465 9.06 9.98 -19.91
N LYS A 466 10.34 9.89 -20.30
CA LYS A 466 11.42 9.53 -19.37
C LYS A 466 11.54 10.58 -18.27
N HIS A 467 11.57 11.86 -18.62
CA HIS A 467 11.64 12.94 -17.65
C HIS A 467 10.45 12.92 -16.68
N PHE A 468 9.22 12.74 -17.19
CA PHE A 468 8.04 12.59 -16.34
C PHE A 468 8.14 11.38 -15.40
N ARG A 469 8.61 10.23 -15.87
CA ARG A 469 8.83 9.05 -15.02
C ARG A 469 9.82 9.33 -13.89
N ASP A 470 10.96 9.94 -14.21
CA ASP A 470 12.02 10.22 -13.23
C ASP A 470 11.54 11.21 -12.15
N GLU A 471 10.85 12.30 -12.55
CA GLU A 471 10.28 13.27 -11.61
C GLU A 471 9.12 12.69 -10.79
N SER A 472 8.28 11.84 -11.38
CA SER A 472 7.19 11.15 -10.69
C SER A 472 7.74 10.16 -9.65
N GLU A 473 8.75 9.36 -10.00
CA GLU A 473 9.40 8.43 -9.07
C GLU A 473 10.00 9.16 -7.88
N TYR A 474 10.62 10.32 -8.12
CA TYR A 474 11.15 11.16 -7.04
C TYR A 474 10.02 11.71 -6.15
N GLY A 475 8.96 12.26 -6.74
CA GLY A 475 7.79 12.75 -6.00
C GLY A 475 7.12 11.67 -5.15
N ASP A 476 7.09 10.43 -5.63
CA ASP A 476 6.56 9.28 -4.87
C ASP A 476 7.52 8.83 -3.76
N SER A 477 8.82 8.94 -3.99
CA SER A 477 9.84 8.70 -2.96
C SER A 477 9.75 9.72 -1.82
N LEU A 478 9.54 11.01 -2.14
CA LEU A 478 9.29 12.07 -1.16
C LEU A 478 8.04 11.78 -0.33
N ASN A 479 6.92 11.43 -0.97
CA ASN A 479 5.69 11.06 -0.27
C ASN A 479 5.86 9.77 0.56
N SER A 480 6.62 8.79 0.07
CA SER A 480 6.91 7.58 0.85
C SER A 480 7.71 7.90 2.12
N TRP A 481 8.75 8.73 2.00
CA TRP A 481 9.58 9.15 3.13
C TRP A 481 8.80 10.00 4.14
N LEU A 482 8.05 11.01 3.66
CA LEU A 482 7.20 11.86 4.50
C LEU A 482 6.17 11.02 5.27
N GLY A 483 5.63 9.97 4.64
CA GLY A 483 4.68 9.05 5.26
C GLY A 483 5.31 8.24 6.39
N GLN A 484 6.51 7.69 6.17
CA GLN A 484 7.22 6.92 7.19
C GLN A 484 7.50 7.75 8.45
N GLY A 485 7.85 9.03 8.29
CA GLY A 485 8.10 9.93 9.42
C GLY A 485 6.82 10.40 10.11
N VAL A 486 5.88 11.01 9.39
CA VAL A 486 4.75 11.73 10.03
C VAL A 486 3.57 10.80 10.34
N VAL A 487 3.21 9.90 9.41
CA VAL A 487 2.07 9.00 9.60
C VAL A 487 2.39 7.92 10.63
N GLY A 488 3.65 7.46 10.69
CA GLY A 488 4.12 6.47 11.67
C GLY A 488 3.94 6.91 13.13
N GLU A 489 4.12 8.21 13.41
CA GLU A 489 4.00 8.79 14.75
C GLU A 489 2.56 9.10 15.17
N CYS A 490 1.64 9.23 14.19
CA CYS A 490 0.24 9.63 14.41
C CYS A 490 -0.74 8.47 14.17
N GLN A 491 -0.44 7.29 14.71
CA GLN A 491 -1.25 6.08 14.52
C GLN A 491 -2.69 6.25 15.01
N SER A 492 -2.91 7.09 16.03
CA SER A 492 -4.24 7.37 16.58
C SER A 492 -5.20 8.05 15.60
N LEU A 493 -4.74 8.50 14.43
CA LEU A 493 -5.58 9.07 13.37
C LEU A 493 -5.99 8.07 12.29
N GLY A 494 -5.40 6.87 12.23
CA GLY A 494 -5.70 5.88 11.20
C GLY A 494 -5.45 6.40 9.77
N ILE A 495 -4.39 7.18 9.57
CA ILE A 495 -3.99 7.65 8.24
C ILE A 495 -3.29 6.50 7.50
N HIS A 496 -3.73 6.19 6.29
CA HIS A 496 -3.17 5.13 5.47
C HIS A 496 -2.43 5.69 4.27
N MET A 497 -1.25 5.17 3.99
CA MET A 497 -0.56 5.42 2.73
C MET A 497 -1.17 4.53 1.64
N ILE A 498 -1.55 5.14 0.52
CA ILE A 498 -2.21 4.49 -0.62
C ILE A 498 -1.50 4.85 -1.92
N GLU A 499 -1.62 3.99 -2.92
CA GLU A 499 -1.16 4.24 -4.28
C GLU A 499 -2.37 4.56 -5.15
N LEU A 500 -2.34 5.72 -5.81
CA LEU A 500 -3.38 6.21 -6.70
C LEU A 500 -2.98 5.98 -8.15
N GLY A 501 -3.96 5.63 -8.98
CA GLY A 501 -3.77 5.50 -10.41
C GLY A 501 -3.47 6.84 -11.09
N GLY A 502 -3.04 6.75 -12.36
CA GLY A 502 -2.74 7.93 -13.17
C GLY A 502 -1.43 8.60 -12.79
N THR A 503 -1.41 9.94 -12.78
CA THR A 503 -0.22 10.75 -12.44
C THR A 503 -0.11 11.05 -10.93
N TYR A 504 -0.92 10.42 -10.09
CA TYR A 504 -1.07 10.79 -8.67
C TYR A 504 -0.22 9.97 -7.70
N GLY A 505 0.26 8.79 -8.08
CA GLY A 505 1.26 8.03 -7.32
C GLY A 505 0.94 7.84 -5.83
N THR A 506 1.94 8.02 -4.96
CA THR A 506 1.79 7.80 -3.51
C THR A 506 1.08 8.97 -2.82
N ALA A 507 0.04 8.66 -2.04
CA ALA A 507 -0.75 9.63 -1.27
C ALA A 507 -1.16 9.09 0.11
N TYR A 508 -1.76 9.96 0.93
CA TYR A 508 -2.29 9.61 2.24
C TYR A 508 -3.80 9.74 2.26
N ARG A 509 -4.48 8.73 2.82
CA ARG A 509 -5.92 8.68 3.02
C ARG A 509 -6.26 8.81 4.49
N PHE A 510 -7.09 9.79 4.81
CA PHE A 510 -7.66 10.00 6.13
C PHE A 510 -9.18 9.87 6.05
N CYS A 511 -9.72 8.79 6.62
CA CYS A 511 -11.16 8.56 6.74
C CYS A 511 -11.50 8.33 8.23
N PRO A 512 -11.88 9.38 8.97
CA PRO A 512 -12.16 9.27 10.40
C PRO A 512 -13.41 8.43 10.69
N LEU A 513 -14.37 8.31 9.76
CA LEU A 513 -15.50 7.38 9.92
C LEU A 513 -15.04 5.93 10.06
N GLU A 514 -13.89 5.55 9.52
CA GLU A 514 -13.44 4.16 9.58
C GLU A 514 -12.62 3.85 10.83
N HIS A 515 -12.00 4.87 11.43
CA HIS A 515 -10.95 4.66 12.43
C HIS A 515 -11.17 5.42 13.74
N ALA A 516 -11.86 6.57 13.72
CA ALA A 516 -11.87 7.48 14.86
C ALA A 516 -12.46 6.88 16.13
N ALA A 517 -13.55 6.12 15.99
CA ALA A 517 -14.19 5.44 17.12
C ALA A 517 -13.30 4.32 17.70
N ALA A 518 -12.68 3.52 16.83
CA ALA A 518 -11.81 2.41 17.25
C ALA A 518 -10.51 2.88 17.89
N LEU A 519 -9.92 3.97 17.38
CA LEU A 519 -8.64 4.51 17.83
C LEU A 519 -8.78 5.64 18.87
N SER A 520 -10.01 5.98 19.25
CA SER A 520 -10.32 7.11 20.15
C SER A 520 -9.65 8.41 19.67
N SER A 521 -9.85 8.75 18.40
CA SER A 521 -9.24 9.93 17.79
C SER A 521 -9.91 11.22 18.28
N HIS A 522 -9.10 12.22 18.59
CA HIS A 522 -9.53 13.54 19.05
C HIS A 522 -8.87 14.65 18.25
N VAL A 523 -9.40 15.88 18.37
CA VAL A 523 -8.89 17.07 17.69
C VAL A 523 -7.42 17.33 18.01
N ASP A 524 -6.98 17.05 19.24
CA ASP A 524 -5.59 17.23 19.67
C ASP A 524 -4.62 16.35 18.87
N HIS A 525 -5.03 15.13 18.49
CA HIS A 525 -4.24 14.25 17.62
C HIS A 525 -4.08 14.87 16.23
N VAL A 526 -5.14 15.46 15.67
CA VAL A 526 -5.07 16.16 14.38
C VAL A 526 -4.14 17.37 14.47
N GLN A 527 -4.25 18.17 15.53
CA GLN A 527 -3.36 19.30 15.74
C GLN A 527 -1.90 18.89 15.88
N GLN A 528 -1.62 17.78 16.58
CA GLN A 528 -0.28 17.22 16.68
C GLN A 528 0.26 16.80 15.31
N PHE A 529 -0.55 16.08 14.53
CA PHE A 529 -0.19 15.71 13.16
C PHE A 529 0.14 16.93 12.29
N ILE A 530 -0.69 17.98 12.33
CA ILE A 530 -0.47 19.21 11.56
C ILE A 530 0.83 19.93 11.98
N ARG A 531 1.14 19.96 13.28
CA ARG A 531 2.42 20.52 13.78
C ARG A 531 3.62 19.72 13.29
N LEU A 532 3.58 18.40 13.39
CA LEU A 532 4.64 17.51 12.92
C LEU A 532 4.83 17.63 11.40
N LEU A 533 3.73 17.60 10.66
CA LEU A 533 3.73 17.79 9.20
C LEU A 533 4.41 19.10 8.81
N GLY A 534 4.05 20.22 9.47
CA GLY A 534 4.67 21.52 9.20
C GLY A 534 6.18 21.57 9.48
N GLY A 535 6.67 20.81 10.46
CA GLY A 535 8.11 20.67 10.73
C GLY A 535 8.82 19.88 9.64
N VAL A 536 8.25 18.73 9.24
CA VAL A 536 8.84 17.84 8.23
C VAL A 536 8.78 18.45 6.83
N LEU A 537 7.72 19.20 6.50
CA LEU A 537 7.60 19.88 5.21
C LEU A 537 8.74 20.88 4.96
N LYS A 538 9.27 21.53 6.00
CA LYS A 538 10.44 22.41 5.87
C LYS A 538 11.68 21.64 5.43
N ILE A 539 11.89 20.44 5.97
CA ILE A 539 13.00 19.56 5.58
C ILE A 539 12.82 19.11 4.13
N VAL A 540 11.59 18.74 3.73
CA VAL A 540 11.30 18.35 2.35
C VAL A 540 11.59 19.51 1.38
N ASP A 541 11.09 20.71 1.66
CA ASP A 541 11.32 21.88 0.80
C ASP A 541 12.82 22.25 0.71
N SER A 542 13.54 22.25 1.83
CA SER A 542 15.00 22.45 1.85
C SER A 542 15.72 21.39 1.01
N THR A 543 15.30 20.13 1.08
CA THR A 543 15.89 19.02 0.30
C THR A 543 15.62 19.19 -1.19
N VAL A 544 14.39 19.56 -1.58
CA VAL A 544 14.03 19.81 -2.99
C VAL A 544 14.82 21.00 -3.54
N ALA A 545 14.93 22.09 -2.79
CA ALA A 545 15.74 23.25 -3.18
C ALA A 545 17.24 22.92 -3.30
N ALA A 546 17.76 22.05 -2.42
CA ALA A 546 19.13 21.55 -2.54
C ALA A 546 19.31 20.68 -3.79
N ARG A 547 18.35 19.80 -4.10
CA ARG A 547 18.37 18.95 -5.30
C ARG A 547 18.44 19.77 -6.58
N GLU A 548 17.65 20.85 -6.69
CA GLU A 548 17.69 21.74 -7.86
C GLU A 548 19.10 22.35 -8.10
N ASN A 549 19.85 22.60 -7.02
CA ASN A 549 21.20 23.16 -7.07
C ASN A 549 22.31 22.10 -7.08
N PHE A 550 21.98 20.82 -6.96
CA PHE A 550 22.93 19.75 -6.72
C PHE A 550 23.98 19.62 -7.83
N GLU A 551 23.54 19.50 -9.08
CA GLU A 551 24.43 19.41 -10.24
C GLU A 551 25.31 20.67 -10.40
N LYS A 552 24.72 21.84 -10.12
CA LYS A 552 25.44 23.12 -10.21
C LYS A 552 26.57 23.20 -9.18
N LEU A 553 26.30 22.90 -7.90
CA LEU A 553 27.31 22.94 -6.84
C LEU A 553 28.34 21.83 -6.98
N LYS A 554 27.89 20.64 -7.42
CA LYS A 554 28.79 19.53 -7.73
C LYS A 554 29.83 19.89 -8.79
N SER A 555 29.54 20.81 -9.71
CA SER A 555 30.50 21.22 -10.75
C SER A 555 31.82 21.80 -10.21
N GLU A 556 31.85 22.25 -8.95
CA GLU A 556 33.05 22.70 -8.25
C GLU A 556 34.00 21.55 -7.87
N TYR A 557 33.53 20.29 -7.91
CA TYR A 557 34.25 19.10 -7.49
C TYR A 557 34.37 18.06 -8.63
N PRO A 558 35.42 18.13 -9.47
CA PRO A 558 35.61 17.21 -10.60
C PRO A 558 35.81 15.74 -10.21
N SER A 559 36.30 15.48 -9.00
CA SER A 559 36.47 14.12 -8.45
C SER A 559 35.16 13.42 -8.10
N LEU A 560 34.04 14.13 -8.11
CA LEU A 560 32.72 13.57 -7.86
C LEU A 560 31.99 13.38 -9.20
N VAL A 561 31.19 12.32 -9.31
CA VAL A 561 30.30 12.06 -10.45
C VAL A 561 28.90 11.79 -9.92
N VAL A 562 27.89 12.53 -10.41
CA VAL A 562 26.50 12.28 -10.03
C VAL A 562 26.04 10.98 -10.64
N VAL A 563 25.38 10.15 -9.84
CA VAL A 563 24.85 8.85 -10.28
C VAL A 563 23.36 8.73 -9.97
N PRO A 564 22.56 8.19 -10.90
CA PRO A 564 21.13 8.01 -10.66
C PRO A 564 20.89 6.90 -9.64
N VAL A 565 19.92 7.12 -8.75
CA VAL A 565 19.48 6.17 -7.73
C VAL A 565 17.96 6.07 -7.77
N HIS A 566 17.44 4.86 -7.81
CA HIS A 566 16.00 4.61 -7.77
C HIS A 566 15.43 4.75 -6.35
N LYS A 567 14.17 5.15 -6.27
CA LYS A 567 13.36 5.23 -5.05
C LYS A 567 14.04 5.98 -3.90
N TRP A 568 14.66 7.12 -4.20
CA TRP A 568 15.39 7.94 -3.24
C TRP A 568 14.75 9.30 -3.05
N ALA A 569 14.41 9.65 -1.81
CA ALA A 569 13.77 10.92 -1.45
C ALA A 569 14.78 12.06 -1.19
N GLY A 570 16.06 11.74 -0.96
CA GLY A 570 17.08 12.73 -0.62
C GLY A 570 17.54 13.57 -1.81
N VAL A 571 18.56 14.40 -1.57
CA VAL A 571 19.08 15.35 -2.57
C VAL A 571 19.56 14.64 -3.85
N GLY A 572 20.33 13.57 -3.70
CA GLY A 572 20.95 12.86 -4.83
C GLY A 572 22.04 11.91 -4.36
N ALA A 573 22.88 11.45 -5.29
CA ALA A 573 24.02 10.60 -4.99
C ALA A 573 25.23 10.95 -5.85
N VAL A 574 26.42 10.82 -5.27
CA VAL A 574 27.69 10.95 -5.99
C VAL A 574 28.55 9.71 -5.81
N CYS A 575 29.38 9.45 -6.81
CA CYS A 575 30.49 8.52 -6.75
C CYS A 575 31.78 9.33 -6.73
N TYR A 576 32.63 9.10 -5.73
CA TYR A 576 34.00 9.61 -5.74
C TYR A 576 34.83 8.78 -6.73
N VAL A 577 35.48 9.46 -7.67
CA VAL A 577 36.32 8.87 -8.72
C VAL A 577 37.78 9.20 -8.43
N PRO A 578 38.62 8.18 -8.13
CA PRO A 578 40.03 8.38 -7.84
C PRO A 578 40.79 8.96 -9.03
N SER A 579 41.88 9.67 -8.75
CA SER A 579 42.70 10.33 -9.77
C SER A 579 43.24 9.34 -10.81
N ILE A 580 43.48 8.08 -10.40
CA ILE A 580 44.04 7.03 -11.26
C ILE A 580 43.11 6.59 -12.40
N VAL A 581 41.78 6.73 -12.23
CA VAL A 581 40.75 6.36 -13.22
C VAL A 581 40.02 7.56 -13.81
N SER A 582 40.34 8.77 -13.34
CA SER A 582 39.70 10.05 -13.72
C SER A 582 39.76 10.37 -15.22
N ASN A 583 40.67 9.75 -15.97
CA ASN A 583 40.84 9.94 -17.42
C ASN A 583 39.88 9.12 -18.29
N LYS A 584 39.13 8.17 -17.71
CA LYS A 584 38.17 7.31 -18.41
C LYS A 584 36.73 7.66 -18.02
N SER A 585 35.81 7.55 -18.96
CA SER A 585 34.39 7.74 -18.65
C SER A 585 33.83 6.55 -17.83
N PRO A 586 32.76 6.73 -17.02
CA PRO A 586 32.13 5.64 -16.26
C PRO A 586 31.68 4.43 -17.09
N SER A 587 31.40 4.66 -18.38
CA SER A 587 31.04 3.62 -19.37
C SER A 587 32.22 2.77 -19.85
N GLU A 588 33.46 3.23 -19.63
CA GLU A 588 34.69 2.59 -20.09
C GLU A 588 35.44 1.87 -18.96
N TRP A 589 34.90 1.88 -17.73
CA TRP A 589 35.50 1.19 -16.60
C TRP A 589 35.31 -0.32 -16.69
N ASP A 590 36.39 -1.06 -16.47
CA ASP A 590 36.33 -2.51 -16.36
C ASP A 590 35.68 -2.94 -15.03
N GLU A 591 35.31 -4.22 -14.91
CA GLU A 591 34.62 -4.72 -13.71
C GLU A 591 35.49 -4.63 -12.44
N LYS A 592 36.82 -4.65 -12.54
CA LYS A 592 37.72 -4.55 -11.39
C LYS A 592 37.84 -3.10 -10.94
N GLU A 593 37.94 -2.16 -11.87
CA GLU A 593 37.91 -0.71 -11.63
C GLU A 593 36.60 -0.33 -10.94
N LYS A 594 35.46 -0.84 -11.41
CA LYS A 594 34.15 -0.64 -10.76
C LYS A 594 34.12 -1.19 -9.33
N GLN A 595 34.67 -2.38 -9.09
CA GLN A 595 34.76 -2.96 -7.75
C GLN A 595 35.65 -2.14 -6.82
N GLN A 596 36.79 -1.65 -7.29
CA GLN A 596 37.70 -0.81 -6.52
C GLN A 596 37.07 0.54 -6.15
N ILE A 597 36.43 1.20 -7.13
CA ILE A 597 35.69 2.45 -6.92
C ILE A 597 34.55 2.22 -5.92
N SER A 598 33.82 1.12 -6.06
CA SER A 598 32.72 0.78 -5.16
C SER A 598 33.21 0.52 -3.73
N HIS A 599 34.32 -0.20 -3.57
CA HIS A 599 34.93 -0.44 -2.26
C HIS A 599 35.34 0.87 -1.58
N MET A 600 35.99 1.78 -2.31
CA MET A 600 36.37 3.09 -1.78
C MET A 600 35.14 3.92 -1.38
N ASN A 601 34.10 3.95 -2.22
CA ASN A 601 32.89 4.70 -1.92
C ASN A 601 32.14 4.13 -0.69
N LEU A 602 32.16 2.82 -0.48
CA LEU A 602 31.60 2.21 0.74
C LEU A 602 32.37 2.60 2.00
N GLU A 603 33.70 2.61 1.94
CA GLU A 603 34.55 3.07 3.05
C GLU A 603 34.34 4.56 3.33
N LEU A 604 34.25 5.37 2.26
CA LEU A 604 33.93 6.79 2.35
C LEU A 604 32.59 7.01 3.06
N VAL A 605 31.53 6.28 2.70
CA VAL A 605 30.25 6.34 3.41
C VAL A 605 30.39 5.94 4.87
N HIS A 606 31.17 4.90 5.17
CA HIS A 606 31.36 4.44 6.55
C HIS A 606 31.99 5.54 7.42
N GLN A 607 33.01 6.24 6.91
CA GLN A 607 33.63 7.37 7.60
C GLN A 607 32.69 8.58 7.69
N LEU A 608 32.01 8.93 6.60
CA LEU A 608 31.09 10.07 6.55
C LEU A 608 29.90 9.91 7.50
N ARG A 609 29.32 8.71 7.60
CA ARG A 609 28.20 8.41 8.53
C ARG A 609 28.55 8.63 9.99
N SER A 610 29.83 8.52 10.37
CA SER A 610 30.28 8.79 11.73
C SER A 610 30.25 10.29 12.07
N VAL A 611 30.32 11.15 11.04
CA VAL A 611 30.34 12.61 11.17
C VAL A 611 28.95 13.19 10.96
N ASP A 612 28.23 12.73 9.94
CA ASP A 612 26.90 13.22 9.60
C ASP A 612 25.95 12.09 9.15
N SER A 613 24.77 12.06 9.77
CA SER A 613 23.71 11.10 9.48
C SER A 613 23.03 11.27 8.12
N ALA A 614 23.25 12.39 7.43
CA ALA A 614 22.73 12.66 6.10
C ALA A 614 23.30 11.70 5.03
N PHE A 615 24.45 11.08 5.28
CA PHE A 615 25.08 10.19 4.31
C PHE A 615 24.60 8.74 4.43
N SER A 616 24.36 8.10 3.29
CA SER A 616 24.09 6.67 3.24
C SER A 616 24.70 5.99 2.01
N ALA A 617 24.85 4.67 2.08
CA ALA A 617 25.38 3.89 0.95
C ALA A 617 24.24 3.59 0.00
N GLY A 618 24.46 3.79 -1.29
CA GLY A 618 23.56 3.41 -2.36
C GLY A 618 24.29 2.71 -3.49
N GLU A 619 23.52 2.28 -4.48
CA GLU A 619 24.03 1.67 -5.71
C GLU A 619 23.45 2.42 -6.91
N SER A 620 24.29 2.72 -7.89
CA SER A 620 23.91 3.38 -9.14
C SER A 620 23.05 2.45 -9.97
N SER A 621 21.87 2.91 -10.37
CA SER A 621 20.92 2.10 -11.13
C SER A 621 21.37 1.75 -12.55
N THR A 622 22.30 2.53 -13.09
CA THR A 622 22.77 2.41 -14.48
C THR A 622 24.07 1.64 -14.59
N HIS A 623 24.93 1.71 -13.57
CA HIS A 623 26.30 1.19 -13.63
C HIS A 623 26.65 0.17 -12.54
N GLY A 624 25.75 -0.09 -11.56
CA GLY A 624 26.00 -1.05 -10.47
C GLY A 624 27.10 -0.63 -9.50
N LEU A 625 27.44 0.67 -9.47
CA LEU A 625 28.51 1.22 -8.65
C LEU A 625 28.01 1.62 -7.27
N ALA A 626 28.78 1.33 -6.22
CA ALA A 626 28.48 1.88 -4.91
C ALA A 626 28.71 3.40 -4.90
N CYS A 627 27.82 4.13 -4.23
CA CYS A 627 27.83 5.58 -4.21
C CYS A 627 27.41 6.14 -2.84
N VAL A 628 27.80 7.40 -2.62
CA VAL A 628 27.44 8.19 -1.45
C VAL A 628 26.11 8.89 -1.74
N LYS A 629 25.04 8.46 -1.07
CA LYS A 629 23.73 9.13 -1.13
C LYS A 629 23.65 10.24 -0.10
N PHE A 630 23.17 11.39 -0.55
CA PHE A 630 22.80 12.54 0.27
C PHE A 630 21.32 12.41 0.64
N GLY A 631 21.05 12.36 1.93
CA GLY A 631 19.73 12.24 2.53
C GLY A 631 18.92 13.53 2.49
N MET A 632 18.02 13.64 3.45
CA MET A 632 17.18 14.83 3.63
C MET A 632 17.96 15.91 4.38
N LEU A 633 17.83 17.16 3.94
CA LEU A 633 18.51 18.32 4.53
C LEU A 633 17.53 19.25 5.23
N SER A 634 17.93 19.77 6.38
CA SER A 634 17.13 20.76 7.11
C SER A 634 17.32 22.18 6.56
N ASP A 635 18.53 22.52 6.10
CA ASP A 635 18.84 23.74 5.35
C ASP A 635 19.48 23.36 4.00
N ALA A 636 19.01 23.98 2.91
CA ALA A 636 19.54 23.74 1.58
C ALA A 636 21.01 24.21 1.45
N LYS A 637 21.44 25.15 2.28
CA LYS A 637 22.81 25.71 2.26
C LYS A 637 23.85 24.71 2.72
N ASP A 638 23.47 23.74 3.55
CA ASP A 638 24.36 22.70 4.06
C ASP A 638 24.92 21.84 2.91
N LEU A 639 24.26 21.81 1.75
CA LEU A 639 24.69 21.00 0.61
C LEU A 639 26.12 21.30 0.14
N ALA A 640 26.53 22.58 0.16
CA ALA A 640 27.88 22.97 -0.28
C ALA A 640 28.95 22.39 0.67
N ASP A 641 28.73 22.51 1.98
CA ASP A 641 29.64 21.98 2.99
C ASP A 641 29.66 20.44 2.99
N LEU A 642 28.51 19.80 2.75
CA LEU A 642 28.43 18.35 2.61
C LEU A 642 29.17 17.85 1.37
N LEU A 643 29.01 18.49 0.20
CA LEU A 643 29.75 18.14 -1.02
C LEU A 643 31.27 18.30 -0.81
N LYS A 644 31.68 19.40 -0.18
CA LYS A 644 33.06 19.64 0.21
C LYS A 644 33.60 18.51 1.11
N MET A 645 32.83 18.13 2.13
CA MET A 645 33.20 17.05 3.05
C MET A 645 33.41 15.72 2.32
N VAL A 646 32.52 15.36 1.39
CA VAL A 646 32.66 14.13 0.58
C VAL A 646 33.93 14.19 -0.27
N ALA A 647 34.20 15.32 -0.92
CA ALA A 647 35.39 15.48 -1.75
C ALA A 647 36.71 15.43 -0.95
N GLU A 648 36.77 16.12 0.19
CA GLU A 648 37.96 16.15 1.06
C GLU A 648 38.22 14.80 1.71
N LYS A 649 37.19 14.12 2.23
CA LYS A 649 37.32 12.77 2.80
C LYS A 649 37.65 11.72 1.76
N GLY A 650 37.11 11.83 0.54
CA GLY A 650 37.50 10.97 -0.57
C GLY A 650 39.00 11.08 -0.88
N ALA A 651 39.54 12.30 -0.94
CA ALA A 651 40.96 12.54 -1.16
C ALA A 651 41.85 12.05 0.00
N GLU A 652 41.38 12.17 1.25
CA GLU A 652 42.07 11.62 2.42
C GLU A 652 42.16 10.09 2.37
N ILE A 653 41.08 9.41 1.98
CA ILE A 653 41.07 7.94 1.83
C ILE A 653 41.99 7.50 0.67
N GLU A 654 41.96 8.22 -0.45
CA GLU A 654 42.84 7.94 -1.60
C GLU A 654 44.32 8.04 -1.24
N THR A 655 44.69 8.94 -0.32
CA THR A 655 46.08 9.16 0.12
C THR A 655 46.49 8.33 1.35
N ASN A 656 45.56 7.61 1.99
CA ASN A 656 45.83 6.83 3.19
C ASN A 656 46.60 5.52 2.87
N GLN A 657 47.71 5.30 3.57
CA GLN A 657 48.52 4.08 3.44
C GLN A 657 47.72 2.79 3.71
N GLN A 658 46.74 2.80 4.61
CA GLN A 658 45.90 1.63 4.88
C GLN A 658 45.00 1.25 3.70
N TYR A 659 44.52 2.24 2.93
CA TYR A 659 43.79 2.00 1.70
C TYR A 659 44.72 1.43 0.62
N LEU A 660 45.93 1.98 0.50
CA LEU A 660 46.95 1.47 -0.43
C LEU A 660 47.36 0.03 -0.09
N ASP A 661 47.51 -0.31 1.19
CA ASP A 661 47.82 -1.66 1.67
C ASP A 661 46.63 -2.62 1.47
N SER A 662 45.40 -2.16 1.71
CA SER A 662 44.18 -2.93 1.42
C SER A 662 44.01 -3.19 -0.08
N LEU A 663 44.25 -2.17 -0.91
CA LEU A 663 44.25 -2.26 -2.37
C LEU A 663 45.35 -3.24 -2.83
N ALA A 664 46.55 -3.17 -2.25
CA ALA A 664 47.65 -4.09 -2.55
C ALA A 664 47.30 -5.54 -2.18
N GLU A 665 46.65 -5.76 -1.04
CA GLU A 665 46.20 -7.09 -0.59
C GLU A 665 45.07 -7.64 -1.47
N LEU A 666 44.11 -6.80 -1.88
CA LEU A 666 43.02 -7.19 -2.78
C LEU A 666 43.57 -7.50 -4.20
N ILE A 667 44.56 -6.75 -4.68
CA ILE A 667 45.31 -7.06 -5.90
C ILE A 667 46.09 -8.38 -5.73
N ARG A 668 46.75 -8.60 -4.58
CA ARG A 668 47.48 -9.85 -4.28
C ARG A 668 46.56 -11.07 -4.33
N GLN A 669 45.40 -10.99 -3.69
CA GLN A 669 44.39 -12.06 -3.70
C GLN A 669 43.80 -12.27 -5.09
N GLY A 670 43.55 -11.20 -5.86
CA GLY A 670 43.11 -11.29 -7.25
C GLY A 670 44.14 -11.95 -8.16
N ILE A 671 45.43 -11.68 -7.96
CA ILE A 671 46.54 -12.35 -8.66
C ILE A 671 46.61 -13.82 -8.26
N GLU A 672 46.49 -14.13 -6.96
CA GLU A 672 46.53 -15.49 -6.44
C GLU A 672 45.37 -16.36 -6.97
N ALA A 673 44.14 -15.82 -6.96
CA ALA A 673 42.95 -16.46 -7.53
C ALA A 673 43.09 -16.68 -9.04
N ALA A 674 43.57 -15.68 -9.80
CA ALA A 674 43.81 -15.83 -11.23
C ALA A 674 44.92 -16.87 -11.52
N ASN A 675 45.90 -17.00 -10.63
CA ASN A 675 46.97 -17.99 -10.75
C ASN A 675 46.47 -19.41 -10.39
N GLU A 676 45.52 -19.51 -9.48
CA GLU A 676 44.83 -20.76 -9.14
C GLU A 676 43.90 -21.21 -10.27
N ASP A 677 43.15 -20.29 -10.88
CA ASP A 677 42.33 -20.57 -12.07
C ASP A 677 43.19 -20.99 -13.26
N LEU A 678 44.36 -20.37 -13.44
CA LEU A 678 45.37 -20.81 -14.41
C LEU A 678 45.88 -22.24 -14.13
N LYS A 679 46.10 -22.60 -12.86
CA LYS A 679 46.46 -23.98 -12.48
C LYS A 679 45.32 -24.94 -12.77
N LYS A 680 44.08 -24.59 -12.42
CA LYS A 680 42.89 -25.40 -12.72
C LYS A 680 42.70 -25.57 -14.23
N GLU A 681 42.89 -24.52 -15.03
CA GLU A 681 42.83 -24.58 -16.49
C GLU A 681 43.94 -25.48 -17.06
N ASN A 682 45.16 -25.41 -16.50
CA ASN A 682 46.26 -26.30 -16.88
C ASN A 682 46.01 -27.76 -16.46
N ASP A 683 45.47 -27.99 -15.27
CA ASP A 683 45.11 -29.32 -14.75
C ASP A 683 43.95 -29.93 -15.56
N LEU A 684 42.95 -29.12 -15.94
CA LEU A 684 41.89 -29.51 -16.87
C LEU A 684 42.46 -29.80 -18.27
N ARG A 685 43.46 -29.04 -18.74
CA ARG A 685 44.19 -29.31 -19.98
C ARG A 685 44.95 -30.63 -19.90
N LEU A 686 45.62 -30.93 -18.79
CA LEU A 686 46.31 -32.21 -18.53
C LEU A 686 45.31 -33.37 -18.46
N GLN A 687 44.14 -33.17 -17.85
CA GLN A 687 43.06 -34.15 -17.83
C GLN A 687 42.45 -34.38 -19.22
N GLN A 688 42.31 -33.33 -20.04
CA GLN A 688 41.87 -33.43 -21.44
C GLN A 688 42.92 -34.07 -22.35
N GLU A 689 44.22 -33.81 -22.14
CA GLU A 689 45.31 -34.42 -22.91
C GLU A 689 45.56 -35.89 -22.54
N GLY A 690 45.03 -36.34 -21.39
CA GLY A 690 45.02 -37.73 -20.97
C GLY A 690 46.41 -38.28 -20.59
N VAL A 691 46.47 -39.06 -19.51
CA VAL A 691 47.68 -39.70 -18.97
C VAL A 691 48.43 -40.59 -20.00
N ILE A 692 47.78 -40.95 -21.12
CA ILE A 692 48.29 -41.83 -22.17
C ILE A 692 49.45 -41.20 -22.97
N ARG A 693 49.59 -39.86 -23.00
CA ARG A 693 50.68 -39.20 -23.74
C ARG A 693 52.01 -39.07 -22.98
N GLN A 694 52.04 -39.40 -21.69
CA GLN A 694 53.26 -39.32 -20.85
C GLN A 694 53.95 -40.68 -20.63
N LEU A 695 53.44 -41.77 -21.23
CA LEU A 695 54.11 -43.08 -21.19
C LEU A 695 55.20 -43.15 -22.27
N PRO A 696 56.47 -43.47 -21.94
CA PRO A 696 57.63 -43.34 -22.85
C PRO A 696 57.61 -44.17 -24.13
N ILE A 697 56.59 -45.01 -24.36
CA ILE A 697 56.57 -45.99 -25.45
C ILE A 697 55.37 -45.81 -26.41
N MET A 698 54.38 -44.95 -26.08
CA MET A 698 53.24 -44.69 -26.98
C MET A 698 52.92 -43.19 -27.22
N GLY A 699 53.93 -42.30 -27.12
CA GLY A 699 53.77 -40.90 -27.52
C GLY A 699 53.77 -40.65 -29.04
N SER A 700 54.35 -41.55 -29.84
CA SER A 700 54.57 -41.34 -31.30
C SER A 700 53.31 -41.58 -32.14
N LEU A 701 52.50 -42.60 -31.82
CA LEU A 701 51.28 -42.94 -32.56
C LEU A 701 50.12 -41.97 -32.29
N VAL A 702 50.03 -41.43 -31.07
CA VAL A 702 48.94 -40.52 -30.68
C VAL A 702 49.15 -39.10 -31.24
N ASN A 703 50.40 -38.65 -31.40
CA ASN A 703 50.73 -37.37 -32.06
C ASN A 703 50.50 -37.39 -33.58
N TRP A 704 50.44 -38.57 -34.22
CA TRP A 704 50.10 -38.71 -35.64
C TRP A 704 48.59 -38.63 -35.90
N TRP A 705 47.77 -39.16 -34.99
CA TRP A 705 46.31 -39.14 -35.13
C TRP A 705 45.63 -37.87 -34.58
N SER A 706 46.36 -37.09 -33.77
CA SER A 706 45.92 -35.79 -33.24
C SER A 706 47.11 -34.82 -33.11
N PRO A 707 47.44 -34.07 -34.17
CA PRO A 707 48.54 -33.12 -34.18
C PRO A 707 48.28 -31.95 -33.22
N ILE A 708 49.30 -31.55 -32.45
CA ILE A 708 49.25 -30.36 -31.59
C ILE A 708 49.18 -29.12 -32.50
N GLY A 709 48.06 -28.38 -32.44
CA GLY A 709 47.99 -27.04 -33.02
C GLY A 709 49.13 -26.17 -32.48
N LYS A 710 49.75 -25.35 -33.32
CA LYS A 710 50.97 -24.56 -33.02
C LYS A 710 50.81 -23.46 -31.94
N ASP A 711 49.85 -23.61 -31.02
CA ASP A 711 49.59 -22.69 -29.91
C ASP A 711 49.98 -23.26 -28.53
N GLY A 712 50.64 -24.41 -28.48
CA GLY A 712 51.03 -25.11 -27.25
C GLY A 712 52.24 -24.54 -26.48
N ARG A 713 52.49 -23.23 -26.54
CA ARG A 713 53.49 -22.57 -25.68
C ARG A 713 52.77 -21.99 -24.47
N VAL A 714 53.21 -22.32 -23.25
CA VAL A 714 52.68 -21.68 -22.03
C VAL A 714 52.81 -20.17 -22.18
N ARG A 715 51.68 -19.49 -22.37
CA ARG A 715 51.63 -18.04 -22.52
C ARG A 715 51.85 -17.45 -21.14
N GLY A 716 52.98 -16.79 -20.92
CA GLY A 716 53.15 -15.97 -19.73
C GLY A 716 52.08 -14.89 -19.73
N ARG A 717 51.52 -14.54 -18.59
CA ARG A 717 50.65 -13.36 -18.45
C ARG A 717 51.36 -12.34 -17.56
N PHE A 718 51.26 -11.06 -17.87
CA PHE A 718 51.80 -10.00 -17.04
C PHE A 718 50.67 -9.03 -16.67
N PHE A 719 50.74 -8.51 -15.45
CA PHE A 719 49.74 -7.58 -14.91
C PHE A 719 50.12 -6.16 -15.32
N ASN A 720 49.24 -5.50 -16.08
CA ASN A 720 49.46 -4.12 -16.49
C ASN A 720 48.87 -3.19 -15.43
N LEU A 721 49.75 -2.53 -14.67
CA LEU A 721 49.39 -1.65 -13.54
C LEU A 721 48.48 -0.47 -13.94
N ASN A 722 48.50 -0.05 -15.20
CA ASN A 722 47.69 1.07 -15.69
C ASN A 722 46.30 0.65 -16.19
N THR A 723 46.10 -0.65 -16.46
CA THR A 723 44.85 -1.15 -17.06
C THR A 723 44.17 -2.23 -16.22
N GLY A 724 44.69 -2.60 -15.05
CA GLY A 724 44.07 -3.58 -14.14
C GLY A 724 43.96 -5.02 -14.67
N GLU A 725 44.42 -5.25 -15.90
CA GLU A 725 44.20 -6.47 -16.65
C GLU A 725 45.44 -7.37 -16.69
N ILE A 726 45.16 -8.68 -16.70
CA ILE A 726 46.17 -9.73 -16.88
C ILE A 726 46.26 -9.99 -18.38
N GLN A 727 47.26 -9.39 -19.04
CA GLN A 727 47.44 -9.55 -20.48
C GLN A 727 48.36 -10.72 -20.80
N THR A 728 48.09 -11.47 -21.87
CA THR A 728 49.01 -12.49 -22.35
C THR A 728 50.25 -11.84 -22.96
N THR A 729 51.40 -12.47 -22.76
CA THR A 729 52.69 -12.06 -23.35
C THR A 729 52.67 -12.01 -24.88
N ASP A 730 51.63 -12.53 -25.54
CA ASP A 730 51.40 -12.45 -26.99
C ASP A 730 51.40 -11.00 -27.51
N VAL A 731 50.90 -10.05 -26.71
CA VAL A 731 50.83 -8.62 -27.10
C VAL A 731 52.23 -8.02 -27.24
N ILE A 732 53.17 -8.43 -26.37
CA ILE A 732 54.59 -8.03 -26.42
C ILE A 732 55.28 -8.65 -27.65
N TYR A 733 54.99 -9.92 -27.98
CA TYR A 733 55.59 -10.60 -29.13
C TYR A 733 55.03 -10.13 -30.48
N LYS A 734 53.77 -9.71 -30.55
CA LYS A 734 53.15 -9.12 -31.75
C LYS A 734 53.79 -7.77 -32.09
N HIS A 735 53.97 -6.89 -31.10
CA HIS A 735 54.65 -5.60 -31.31
C HIS A 735 56.11 -5.74 -31.77
N LYS A 736 56.80 -6.81 -31.35
CA LYS A 736 58.18 -7.11 -31.78
C LYS A 736 58.27 -7.70 -33.19
N LYS A 737 57.17 -8.19 -33.76
CA LYS A 737 57.08 -8.77 -35.11
C LYS A 737 56.80 -7.72 -36.19
N GLU A 738 56.29 -6.56 -35.83
CA GLU A 738 55.94 -5.46 -36.74
C GLU A 738 57.10 -4.45 -36.95
N THR A 739 58.27 -4.66 -36.33
CA THR A 739 59.47 -3.80 -36.48
C THR A 739 60.61 -4.45 -37.29
N ILE A 740 60.30 -5.35 -38.23
CA ILE A 740 61.30 -5.85 -39.20
C ILE A 740 60.75 -5.72 -40.64
N PRO A 741 61.10 -4.65 -41.37
CA PRO A 741 61.15 -4.70 -42.83
C PRO A 741 62.55 -5.18 -43.24
N THR A 742 62.64 -6.39 -43.76
CA THR A 742 63.86 -6.92 -44.39
C THR A 742 64.07 -6.25 -45.76
N SER A 743 65.20 -5.55 -45.95
CA SER A 743 65.79 -5.38 -47.29
C SER A 743 66.97 -6.34 -47.45
N HIS A 744 66.86 -7.20 -48.45
CA HIS A 744 67.84 -8.21 -48.85
C HIS A 744 69.27 -7.68 -49.06
N GLY A 745 70.26 -8.55 -48.83
CA GLY A 745 71.62 -8.34 -49.33
C GLY A 745 72.56 -9.51 -49.09
N GLY A 746 72.40 -10.62 -49.81
CA GLY A 746 73.42 -11.65 -49.94
C GLY A 746 73.99 -11.67 -51.35
N LYS A 747 75.15 -11.03 -51.56
CA LYS A 747 76.36 -11.55 -52.24
C LYS A 747 77.24 -10.44 -52.84
N SER A 748 78.52 -10.71 -52.70
CA SER A 748 79.71 -10.08 -53.25
C SER A 748 79.73 -9.95 -54.79
N LYS A 749 80.17 -8.77 -55.27
CA LYS A 749 81.37 -8.63 -56.11
C LYS A 749 81.80 -7.16 -56.30
N ALA A 750 83.12 -6.98 -56.19
CA ALA A 750 84.00 -5.95 -56.75
C ALA A 750 84.05 -4.52 -56.14
N SER A 751 85.27 -4.17 -55.72
CA SER A 751 85.84 -2.84 -55.42
C SER A 751 85.88 -1.91 -56.66
N PRO A 752 86.35 -0.62 -56.62
CA PRO A 752 87.02 0.09 -55.51
C PRO A 752 86.63 1.58 -55.25
N ALA A 753 87.00 2.04 -54.05
CA ALA A 753 87.54 3.34 -53.62
C ALA A 753 86.88 4.70 -53.99
N VAL A 754 86.67 5.58 -52.99
CA VAL A 754 87.48 6.80 -52.69
C VAL A 754 86.72 7.78 -51.74
N ALA A 755 87.48 8.32 -50.78
CA ALA A 755 87.39 9.61 -50.04
C ALA A 755 86.36 9.87 -48.91
N ASN A 756 86.92 9.98 -47.69
CA ASN A 756 86.89 11.12 -46.73
C ASN A 756 85.62 11.96 -46.57
N ASP A 757 85.14 12.12 -45.33
CA ASP A 757 85.56 13.27 -44.51
C ASP A 757 85.17 13.13 -43.02
N GLU A 758 85.99 13.77 -42.17
CA GLU A 758 85.97 13.83 -40.72
C GLU A 758 84.94 14.82 -40.14
N LYS A 759 84.57 14.61 -38.86
CA LYS A 759 84.38 15.61 -37.75
C LYS A 759 83.33 15.13 -36.76
N GLU A 760 83.39 15.35 -35.45
CA GLU A 760 84.43 15.79 -34.51
C GLU A 760 83.83 15.51 -33.12
N THR A 761 84.60 14.90 -32.23
CA THR A 761 84.30 14.71 -30.80
C THR A 761 84.77 15.95 -30.03
N LYS A 762 84.12 16.32 -28.91
CA LYS A 762 84.83 16.87 -27.72
C LYS A 762 83.97 16.96 -26.44
N THR A 763 84.20 15.99 -25.56
CA THR A 763 84.70 16.04 -24.17
C THR A 763 84.65 17.31 -23.30
N ALA A 764 84.36 17.09 -22.01
CA ALA A 764 85.09 17.48 -20.76
C ALA A 764 84.11 17.96 -19.66
N ALA A 765 83.98 17.40 -18.45
CA ALA A 765 84.89 16.95 -17.36
C ALA A 765 85.10 18.02 -16.25
N THR A 766 85.43 17.52 -15.04
CA THR A 766 85.88 18.16 -13.77
C THR A 766 84.84 18.76 -12.82
N GLU A 767 84.96 18.74 -11.47
CA GLU A 767 85.54 17.85 -10.42
C GLU A 767 85.41 18.62 -9.07
N HIS A 768 85.56 17.89 -7.93
CA HIS A 768 85.81 18.34 -6.53
C HIS A 768 84.63 18.95 -5.73
N GLU A 769 84.42 18.72 -4.41
CA GLU A 769 85.19 18.09 -3.31
C GLU A 769 84.27 17.89 -2.07
N GLU A 770 84.50 16.81 -1.31
CA GLU A 770 84.60 16.66 0.17
C GLU A 770 83.67 17.43 1.16
N THR A 771 83.24 16.96 2.35
CA THR A 771 83.78 16.05 3.39
C THR A 771 82.65 15.80 4.45
N VAL A 772 82.36 14.56 4.90
CA VAL A 772 82.79 13.89 6.17
C VAL A 772 81.79 13.94 7.36
N THR A 773 81.18 12.76 7.59
CA THR A 773 80.87 12.02 8.85
C THR A 773 80.22 12.67 10.08
N SER A 774 79.19 12.02 10.63
CA SER A 774 79.35 11.04 11.74
C SER A 774 77.99 10.51 12.26
N LYS A 775 77.93 9.19 12.52
CA LYS A 775 76.93 8.51 13.37
C LYS A 775 77.55 8.34 14.77
N PRO A 776 76.73 8.20 15.82
CA PRO A 776 76.66 6.88 16.46
C PRO A 776 75.25 6.45 16.95
N THR A 777 74.96 5.17 16.70
CA THR A 777 74.59 4.09 17.64
C THR A 777 73.60 4.32 18.80
N VAL A 778 72.45 3.61 18.70
CA VAL A 778 71.72 2.78 19.70
C VAL A 778 71.43 3.35 21.10
N GLU A 779 70.14 3.43 21.44
CA GLU A 779 69.55 2.89 22.68
C GLU A 779 68.00 2.91 22.61
N GLN A 780 67.37 1.76 22.87
CA GLN A 780 65.96 1.67 23.29
C GLN A 780 65.89 1.95 24.80
N PRO A 781 64.79 2.53 25.30
CA PRO A 781 63.88 1.68 26.08
C PRO A 781 62.38 1.99 25.87
N MET A 782 61.62 0.90 25.87
CA MET A 782 60.37 0.64 26.59
C MET A 782 59.30 1.74 26.75
N SER A 783 58.13 1.43 26.17
CA SER A 783 56.77 1.49 26.73
C SER A 783 56.51 2.35 27.98
N ILE A 784 55.59 3.30 27.87
CA ILE A 784 54.57 3.63 28.88
C ILE A 784 53.23 3.88 28.16
N GLU A 785 52.18 3.34 28.77
CA GLU A 785 50.75 3.38 28.45
C GLU A 785 50.11 4.78 28.47
N GLU A 786 48.87 4.81 27.97
CA GLU A 786 47.78 5.76 28.26
C GLU A 786 47.80 7.16 27.59
N LYS A 787 47.15 7.24 26.43
CA LYS A 787 45.79 7.81 26.32
C LYS A 787 45.12 7.53 24.98
#